data_AF-A0A932REJ6-F1
#
_entry.id   AF-A0A932REJ6-F1
#
_cell.length_a   1.000
_cell.length_b   1.000
_cell.length_c   1.000
_cell.angle_alpha   90.00
_cell.angle_beta   90.00
_cell.angle_gamma   90.00
#
_symmetry.space_group_name_H-M   'P 1'
#
loop_
_entity.id
_entity.type
_entity.pdbx_description
1 polymer ?
#
loop_
_entity_poly.entity_id
_entity_poly.type
_entity_poly.pdbx_seq_one_letter_code
_entity_poly.pdbx_strand_id
1 'polypeptide(L)'
;MATPTPADLRARLDASRRELLDLGLRNQLLNYRHLRGKGVEVVDEKPTEVYRLLVQERKPFTFLPIDDDQELYTPPDAEPGKPAQRHLDTKLQTALKADALHNRLLATYYAANTFIEEQGVNILFLAMGMLRWSETDHSDKCSAAPLLLVPVELERSDAKERFHLSYTEEEMGGNISLAAKLKQDFALEYPEFPDSEDFDIPKYFDAIQSCVQTKPSWTVERETIALGFFSFGKYLMYRDLDPKSWPEGRNPTDHPILQSLLDDNGFLSESSPYSDSDRVDNYLAGREAYHVVDADSTQTLALLDAADERNLVIQGPPGTGKSQTIANLIAGAIGAGKKVLFVAEKMAALSVVKTRLDRASLGDACLELHSNKTNKKNVLAEIQRTLGLGKPRVPELEARLSLLEETRVRINDYCDAVNTPIGESGASPIDTFGHLIRVGQKDLDIPAIEIANCQDWSAAHYARRAALVSEMESFLKSTGIPGKNPFWGCRRTVFLPTEKSRLLASLRRAVDTLTNLNDRLNALSSNLSIEAPIDVSAVEQMLHGCRRLAESPCPAGIPTDSPEWAERGERLEKLLRVGRTFTAAHRKYDSRLLPESWNRATSELQRRVLPYRDRWWRVLSSTYRTCKMEISRLCCSDPPRTSQSMLDLLSAIVDHQICGDEIRRNERLLKEMFIPLWKGPESDWTLLTKVFEWIRNANVDINSGTLPDWVVKSSANTLNRAELKRGTAKAESSLAEYKKALTELCELIGFDGDFTRGFDRSRSFRTMGERLTDWIDSVDAISDIASYNLRCETFRREGLEALVTLTDSWERAGDFLKVTFDRHWFECLVERAFAERRHWPVSTAQATQKWLRDSANWIHFSSNTIGRDWRWHTGIGFRPAAAGGSLAFCTGSLRRNVGISQFAS
;
A
#
# COMPACT_ATOMS: atom_id res chain seq x y z
N MET A 1 -48.61 -21.69 -9.36
CA MET A 1 -49.06 -22.32 -8.10
C MET A 1 -50.29 -21.57 -7.63
N ALA A 2 -51.32 -22.27 -7.16
CA ALA A 2 -52.64 -21.68 -6.92
C ALA A 2 -52.61 -20.78 -5.67
N THR A 3 -53.09 -19.55 -5.79
CA THR A 3 -53.39 -18.67 -4.66
C THR A 3 -54.40 -19.37 -3.75
N PRO A 4 -54.18 -19.38 -2.42
CA PRO A 4 -55.10 -20.01 -1.48
C PRO A 4 -56.49 -19.39 -1.58
N THR A 5 -57.54 -20.19 -1.35
CA THR A 5 -58.90 -19.67 -1.40
C THR A 5 -59.23 -18.89 -0.11
N PRO A 6 -60.11 -17.89 -0.15
CA PRO A 6 -60.56 -17.17 1.06
C PRO A 6 -61.12 -18.09 2.16
N ALA A 7 -61.60 -19.29 1.80
CA ALA A 7 -62.07 -20.29 2.75
C ALA A 7 -60.93 -20.91 3.58
N ASP A 8 -59.77 -21.15 2.97
CA ASP A 8 -58.60 -21.72 3.64
C ASP A 8 -58.01 -20.75 4.68
N LEU A 9 -57.96 -19.46 4.34
CA LEU A 9 -57.49 -18.41 5.24
C LEU A 9 -58.40 -18.23 6.45
N ARG A 10 -59.73 -18.28 6.26
CA ARG A 10 -60.69 -18.23 7.37
C ARG A 10 -60.53 -19.41 8.32
N ALA A 11 -60.36 -20.63 7.79
CA ALA A 11 -60.15 -21.81 8.62
C ALA A 11 -58.87 -21.72 9.45
N ARG A 12 -57.78 -21.20 8.87
CA ARG A 12 -56.51 -20.97 9.58
C ARG A 12 -56.64 -19.89 10.64
N LEU A 13 -57.27 -18.76 10.32
CA LEU A 13 -57.56 -17.70 11.30
C LEU A 13 -58.38 -18.24 12.46
N ASP A 14 -59.43 -19.02 12.19
CA ASP A 14 -60.25 -19.64 13.24
C ASP A 14 -59.48 -20.66 14.08
N ALA A 15 -58.53 -21.40 13.49
CA ALA A 15 -57.63 -22.28 14.23
C ALA A 15 -56.72 -21.49 15.18
N SER A 16 -56.05 -20.44 14.68
CA SER A 16 -55.22 -19.55 15.51
C SER A 16 -56.03 -18.82 16.58
N ARG A 17 -57.28 -18.45 16.29
CA ARG A 17 -58.21 -17.90 17.28
C ARG A 17 -58.44 -18.90 18.40
N ARG A 18 -58.75 -20.17 18.10
CA ARG A 18 -58.98 -21.19 19.13
C ARG A 18 -57.76 -21.41 20.04
N GLU A 19 -56.54 -21.27 19.52
CA GLU A 19 -55.31 -21.35 20.33
C GLU A 19 -55.18 -20.23 21.38
N LEU A 20 -55.86 -19.10 21.19
CA LEU A 20 -55.90 -18.01 22.18
C LEU A 20 -56.77 -18.37 23.40
N LEU A 21 -57.73 -19.28 23.26
CA LEU A 21 -58.61 -19.71 24.35
C LEU A 21 -57.95 -20.83 25.18
N ASP A 22 -57.32 -20.47 26.29
CA ASP A 22 -56.86 -21.46 27.28
C ASP A 22 -58.06 -21.96 28.10
N LEU A 23 -58.75 -22.99 27.58
CA LEU A 23 -59.88 -23.66 28.25
C LEU A 23 -59.45 -24.80 29.19
N GLY A 24 -58.15 -24.91 29.47
CA GLY A 24 -57.61 -25.92 30.39
C GLY A 24 -57.66 -25.48 31.85
N LEU A 25 -57.56 -26.45 32.77
CA LEU A 25 -57.48 -26.21 34.22
C LEU A 25 -56.18 -25.52 34.71
N ARG A 26 -55.32 -25.06 33.78
CA ARG A 26 -54.16 -24.20 34.07
C ARG A 26 -54.56 -22.73 34.11
N ASN A 27 -55.66 -22.35 33.45
CA ASN A 27 -56.19 -21.00 33.43
C ASN A 27 -56.82 -20.65 34.79
N GLN A 28 -56.34 -19.59 35.44
CA GLN A 28 -56.85 -19.09 36.74
C GLN A 28 -58.30 -18.59 36.66
N LEU A 29 -58.79 -18.27 35.46
CA LEU A 29 -60.20 -17.97 35.22
C LEU A 29 -61.09 -19.23 35.28
N LEU A 30 -60.54 -20.43 35.11
CA LEU A 30 -61.32 -21.68 35.17
C LEU A 30 -61.05 -22.48 36.44
N ASN A 31 -59.82 -22.42 36.94
CA ASN A 31 -59.38 -23.09 38.15
C ASN A 31 -58.48 -22.15 38.95
N TYR A 32 -59.12 -21.25 39.69
CA TYR A 32 -58.48 -20.35 40.62
C TYR A 32 -57.79 -21.16 41.72
N ARG A 33 -56.47 -20.99 41.80
CA ARG A 33 -55.64 -21.62 42.83
C ARG A 33 -54.92 -20.53 43.60
N HIS A 34 -55.11 -20.52 44.91
CA HIS A 34 -54.39 -19.62 45.80
C HIS A 34 -52.89 -19.73 45.57
N LEU A 35 -52.28 -18.64 45.12
CA LEU A 35 -50.86 -18.57 44.87
C LEU A 35 -50.13 -18.51 46.21
N ARG A 36 -49.15 -19.41 46.41
CA ARG A 36 -48.48 -19.60 47.71
C ARG A 36 -47.74 -18.36 48.23
N GLY A 37 -47.35 -17.42 47.36
CA GLY A 37 -46.53 -16.26 47.75
C GLY A 37 -47.00 -14.89 47.23
N LYS A 38 -48.13 -14.82 46.52
CA LYS A 38 -48.70 -13.56 45.98
C LYS A 38 -50.22 -13.67 45.89
N GLY A 39 -50.91 -12.56 45.69
CA GLY A 39 -52.37 -12.45 45.86
C GLY A 39 -52.79 -12.49 47.33
N VAL A 40 -54.02 -12.09 47.62
CA VAL A 40 -54.58 -12.03 48.98
C VAL A 40 -56.03 -12.50 48.95
N GLU A 41 -56.38 -13.40 49.86
CA GLU A 41 -57.76 -13.79 50.10
C GLU A 41 -58.35 -12.89 51.18
N VAL A 42 -59.54 -12.37 50.91
CA VAL A 42 -60.30 -11.50 51.81
C VAL A 42 -61.37 -12.37 52.48
N VAL A 43 -61.44 -12.28 53.80
CA VAL A 43 -62.34 -13.10 54.64
C VAL A 43 -63.36 -12.21 55.33
N ASP A 44 -64.55 -12.72 55.64
CA ASP A 44 -65.60 -11.97 56.36
C ASP A 44 -65.88 -10.57 55.79
N GLU A 45 -65.95 -10.48 54.46
CA GLU A 45 -66.37 -9.27 53.75
C GLU A 45 -67.53 -9.56 52.81
N LYS A 46 -68.35 -8.54 52.56
CA LYS A 46 -69.50 -8.67 51.66
C LYS A 46 -69.18 -8.04 50.30
N PRO A 47 -69.21 -8.81 49.19
CA PRO A 47 -68.92 -8.27 47.86
C PRO A 47 -69.75 -7.04 47.50
N THR A 48 -71.01 -6.98 47.92
CA THR A 48 -71.90 -5.82 47.67
C THR A 48 -71.39 -4.54 48.31
N GLU A 49 -70.89 -4.59 49.54
CA GLU A 49 -70.41 -3.41 50.26
C GLU A 49 -69.01 -3.02 49.77
N VAL A 50 -68.14 -4.00 49.54
CA VAL A 50 -66.82 -3.76 48.94
C VAL A 50 -66.97 -3.13 47.55
N TYR A 51 -67.90 -3.63 46.73
CA TYR A 51 -68.18 -3.08 45.42
C TYR A 51 -68.73 -1.64 45.50
N ARG A 52 -69.71 -1.36 46.36
CA ARG A 52 -70.23 0.01 46.56
C ARG A 52 -69.10 0.98 46.92
N LEU A 53 -68.27 0.63 47.90
CA LEU A 53 -67.23 1.54 48.40
C LEU A 53 -66.06 1.68 47.40
N LEU A 54 -65.60 0.59 46.79
CA LEU A 54 -64.42 0.58 45.91
C LEU A 54 -64.75 1.11 44.50
N VAL A 55 -65.87 0.68 43.93
CA VAL A 55 -66.23 0.97 42.52
C VAL A 55 -67.14 2.19 42.43
N GLN A 56 -68.25 2.23 43.17
CA GLN A 56 -69.23 3.33 43.04
C GLN A 56 -68.76 4.60 43.76
N GLU A 57 -68.20 4.47 44.97
CA GLU A 57 -67.72 5.61 45.77
C GLU A 57 -66.22 5.92 45.56
N ARG A 58 -65.49 5.09 44.81
CA ARG A 58 -64.06 5.27 44.47
C ARG A 58 -63.15 5.43 45.69
N LYS A 59 -63.45 4.75 46.79
CA LYS A 59 -62.66 4.81 48.03
C LYS A 59 -61.54 3.76 48.02
N PRO A 60 -60.28 4.15 48.33
CA PRO A 60 -59.19 3.20 48.43
C PRO A 60 -59.33 2.32 49.68
N PHE A 61 -59.05 1.03 49.53
CA PHE A 61 -59.08 0.06 50.63
C PHE A 61 -57.68 -0.23 51.17
N THR A 62 -57.60 -0.60 52.44
CA THR A 62 -56.39 -1.16 53.06
C THR A 62 -56.67 -2.60 53.52
N PHE A 63 -55.61 -3.38 53.79
CA PHE A 63 -55.75 -4.76 54.26
C PHE A 63 -55.44 -4.85 55.76
N LEU A 64 -56.25 -5.61 56.50
CA LEU A 64 -56.05 -5.88 57.92
C LEU A 64 -55.57 -7.32 58.13
N PRO A 65 -54.50 -7.52 58.92
CA PRO A 65 -54.07 -8.85 59.32
C PRO A 65 -54.97 -9.40 60.43
N ILE A 66 -54.92 -10.72 60.62
CA ILE A 66 -55.43 -11.36 61.83
C ILE A 66 -54.54 -11.00 63.04
N ASP A 67 -55.13 -10.94 64.24
CA ASP A 67 -54.39 -10.76 65.49
C ASP A 67 -53.35 -11.87 65.69
N ASP A 68 -52.15 -11.52 66.17
CA ASP A 68 -51.02 -12.45 66.30
C ASP A 68 -51.32 -13.65 67.22
N ASP A 69 -52.24 -13.46 68.17
CA ASP A 69 -52.70 -14.45 69.16
C ASP A 69 -53.73 -15.45 68.61
N GLN A 70 -54.26 -15.23 67.39
CA GLN A 70 -55.23 -16.11 66.74
C GLN A 70 -54.56 -16.97 65.67
N GLU A 71 -54.87 -18.27 65.64
CA GLU A 71 -54.40 -19.19 64.57
C GLU A 71 -55.33 -19.21 63.35
N LEU A 72 -56.62 -18.93 63.55
CA LEU A 72 -57.65 -18.93 62.51
C LEU A 72 -58.57 -17.73 62.70
N TYR A 73 -58.92 -17.08 61.59
CA TYR A 73 -59.84 -15.95 61.63
C TYR A 73 -61.23 -16.46 62.01
N THR A 74 -61.78 -15.95 63.10
CA THR A 74 -63.14 -16.28 63.54
C THR A 74 -64.00 -15.02 63.43
N PRO A 75 -65.03 -15.00 62.55
CA PRO A 75 -65.92 -13.86 62.43
C PRO A 75 -66.60 -13.57 63.78
N PRO A 76 -66.60 -12.32 64.27
CA PRO A 76 -67.37 -11.94 65.45
C PRO A 76 -68.88 -12.17 65.22
N ASP A 77 -69.60 -12.61 66.27
CA ASP A 77 -71.06 -12.86 66.23
C ASP A 77 -71.80 -11.76 65.46
N ALA A 78 -72.34 -12.13 64.30
CA ALA A 78 -73.07 -11.23 63.41
C ALA A 78 -74.44 -11.83 63.10
N GLU A 79 -75.47 -10.97 63.03
CA GLU A 79 -76.78 -11.40 62.55
C GLU A 79 -76.67 -11.89 61.09
N PRO A 80 -77.15 -13.11 60.77
CA PRO A 80 -77.16 -13.60 59.40
C PRO A 80 -77.87 -12.62 58.46
N GLY A 81 -77.19 -12.21 57.38
CA GLY A 81 -77.78 -11.40 56.31
C GLY A 81 -77.61 -9.88 56.40
N LYS A 82 -77.29 -9.28 57.56
CA LYS A 82 -77.06 -7.82 57.67
C LYS A 82 -75.56 -7.46 57.69
N PRO A 83 -75.12 -6.37 57.03
CA PRO A 83 -73.72 -5.94 57.10
C PRO A 83 -73.40 -5.44 58.52
N ALA A 84 -72.29 -5.90 59.09
CA ALA A 84 -71.76 -5.38 60.34
C ALA A 84 -71.00 -4.07 60.09
N GLN A 85 -70.71 -3.28 61.14
CA GLN A 85 -70.00 -2.00 61.00
C GLN A 85 -68.63 -2.13 60.33
N ARG A 86 -67.95 -3.27 60.50
CA ARG A 86 -66.67 -3.60 59.83
C ARG A 86 -66.81 -3.76 58.31
N HIS A 87 -67.95 -4.26 57.83
CA HIS A 87 -68.22 -4.42 56.38
C HIS A 87 -68.51 -3.08 55.68
N LEU A 88 -68.63 -1.98 56.45
CA LEU A 88 -68.95 -0.63 55.96
C LEU A 88 -67.72 0.30 55.96
N ASP A 89 -66.55 -0.18 56.38
CA ASP A 89 -65.30 0.58 56.36
C ASP A 89 -64.45 0.25 55.12
N THR A 90 -63.28 0.88 55.00
CA THR A 90 -62.36 0.67 53.87
C THR A 90 -61.21 -0.28 54.21
N LYS A 91 -61.44 -1.28 55.07
CA LYS A 91 -60.41 -2.17 55.59
C LYS A 91 -60.77 -3.65 55.40
N LEU A 92 -60.23 -4.24 54.33
CA LEU A 92 -60.45 -5.65 53.99
C LEU A 92 -59.79 -6.58 55.01
N GLN A 93 -60.58 -7.43 55.65
CA GLN A 93 -60.06 -8.44 56.58
C GLN A 93 -59.35 -9.59 55.84
N THR A 94 -58.26 -10.09 56.41
CA THR A 94 -57.48 -11.20 55.85
C THR A 94 -57.15 -12.24 56.90
N ALA A 95 -56.99 -13.51 56.50
CA ALA A 95 -56.58 -14.60 57.39
C ALA A 95 -55.05 -14.68 57.61
N LEU A 96 -54.30 -13.63 57.27
CA LEU A 96 -52.83 -13.62 57.32
C LEU A 96 -52.33 -12.75 58.49
N LYS A 97 -51.27 -13.21 59.17
CA LYS A 97 -50.54 -12.39 60.15
C LYS A 97 -49.83 -11.22 59.48
N ALA A 98 -49.50 -10.18 60.24
CA ALA A 98 -48.98 -8.91 59.72
C ALA A 98 -47.77 -9.08 58.78
N ASP A 99 -46.74 -9.85 59.17
CA ASP A 99 -45.54 -10.07 58.35
C ASP A 99 -45.84 -10.85 57.06
N ALA A 100 -46.68 -11.88 57.16
CA ALA A 100 -47.08 -12.70 56.02
C ALA A 100 -47.91 -11.88 55.03
N LEU A 101 -48.88 -11.09 55.51
CA LEU A 101 -49.70 -10.19 54.71
C LEU A 101 -48.82 -9.14 54.00
N HIS A 102 -47.90 -8.51 54.71
CA HIS A 102 -46.98 -7.53 54.15
C HIS A 102 -46.15 -8.11 53.00
N ASN A 103 -45.50 -9.25 53.22
CA ASN A 103 -44.66 -9.91 52.21
C ASN A 103 -45.49 -10.32 50.98
N ARG A 104 -46.73 -10.78 51.18
CA ARG A 104 -47.62 -11.19 50.09
C ARG A 104 -48.12 -10.00 49.28
N LEU A 105 -48.50 -8.89 49.93
CA LEU A 105 -48.87 -7.65 49.24
C LEU A 105 -47.69 -7.05 48.49
N LEU A 106 -46.48 -7.07 49.07
CA LEU A 106 -45.25 -6.61 48.41
C LEU A 106 -44.93 -7.45 47.16
N ALA A 107 -45.02 -8.77 47.25
CA ALA A 107 -44.84 -9.66 46.10
C ALA A 107 -45.93 -9.45 45.03
N THR A 108 -47.16 -9.14 45.45
CA THR A 108 -48.29 -8.82 44.55
C THR A 108 -48.05 -7.52 43.81
N TYR A 109 -47.62 -6.48 44.53
CA TYR A 109 -47.25 -5.17 44.00
C TYR A 109 -46.17 -5.29 42.92
N TYR A 110 -45.04 -5.93 43.24
CA TYR A 110 -43.96 -6.08 42.26
C TYR A 110 -44.38 -6.91 41.06
N ALA A 111 -45.09 -8.02 41.27
CA ALA A 111 -45.56 -8.83 40.15
C ALA A 111 -46.50 -8.04 39.23
N ALA A 112 -47.46 -7.29 39.77
CA ALA A 112 -48.38 -6.49 38.97
C ALA A 112 -47.64 -5.41 38.15
N ASN A 113 -46.71 -4.67 38.79
CA ASN A 113 -45.92 -3.66 38.10
C ASN A 113 -45.00 -4.24 37.04
N THR A 114 -44.31 -5.36 37.31
CA THR A 114 -43.46 -6.03 36.31
C THR A 114 -44.28 -6.45 35.09
N PHE A 115 -45.50 -6.97 35.26
CA PHE A 115 -46.36 -7.31 34.11
C PHE A 115 -46.76 -6.08 33.30
N ILE A 116 -47.04 -4.95 33.94
CA ILE A 116 -47.31 -3.68 33.24
C ILE A 116 -46.06 -3.17 32.51
N GLU A 117 -44.88 -3.24 33.12
CA GLU A 117 -43.61 -2.81 32.51
C GLU A 117 -43.20 -3.69 31.31
N GLU A 118 -43.40 -5.01 31.43
CA GLU A 118 -42.99 -5.99 30.43
C GLU A 118 -43.99 -6.13 29.28
N GLN A 119 -45.29 -6.16 29.58
CA GLN A 119 -46.36 -6.48 28.62
C GLN A 119 -47.33 -5.34 28.38
N GLY A 120 -47.33 -4.30 29.22
CA GLY A 120 -48.31 -3.22 29.15
C GLY A 120 -49.74 -3.75 29.29
N VAL A 121 -50.01 -4.64 30.27
CA VAL A 121 -51.38 -5.09 30.53
C VAL A 121 -51.60 -5.17 32.03
N ASN A 122 -52.70 -4.58 32.51
CA ASN A 122 -53.13 -4.79 33.89
C ASN A 122 -53.74 -6.19 34.03
N ILE A 123 -53.14 -6.99 34.89
CA ILE A 123 -53.59 -8.36 35.18
C ILE A 123 -54.03 -8.53 36.64
N LEU A 124 -54.04 -7.47 37.44
CA LEU A 124 -54.44 -7.53 38.84
C LEU A 124 -55.93 -7.22 38.97
N PHE A 125 -56.70 -8.18 39.47
CA PHE A 125 -58.13 -8.02 39.67
C PHE A 125 -58.54 -8.45 41.09
N LEU A 126 -59.54 -7.76 41.62
CA LEU A 126 -60.31 -8.22 42.76
C LEU A 126 -61.45 -9.10 42.23
N ALA A 127 -61.30 -10.41 42.41
CA ALA A 127 -62.34 -11.38 42.10
C ALA A 127 -63.38 -11.40 43.21
N MET A 128 -64.65 -11.32 42.85
CA MET A 128 -65.79 -11.36 43.76
C MET A 128 -66.73 -12.49 43.33
N GLY A 129 -67.02 -13.39 44.26
CA GLY A 129 -67.78 -14.60 44.01
C GLY A 129 -67.00 -15.65 43.22
N MET A 130 -67.22 -16.92 43.54
CA MET A 130 -66.61 -18.06 42.83
C MET A 130 -67.69 -19.10 42.48
N LEU A 131 -67.60 -19.69 41.30
CA LEU A 131 -68.32 -20.93 40.97
C LEU A 131 -67.45 -22.11 41.34
N ARG A 132 -67.92 -22.98 42.24
CA ARG A 132 -67.37 -24.32 42.44
C ARG A 132 -67.95 -25.26 41.40
N TRP A 133 -67.09 -25.89 40.60
CA TRP A 133 -67.49 -26.76 39.49
C TRP A 133 -66.50 -27.92 39.30
N SER A 134 -66.93 -28.97 38.58
CA SER A 134 -66.13 -30.17 38.29
C SER A 134 -66.23 -30.56 36.81
N GLU A 135 -65.14 -31.06 36.21
CA GLU A 135 -65.15 -31.48 34.78
C GLU A 135 -66.03 -32.71 34.53
N THR A 136 -66.14 -33.60 35.51
CA THR A 136 -66.98 -34.79 35.46
C THR A 136 -67.88 -34.85 36.69
N ASP A 137 -69.04 -35.51 36.54
CA ASP A 137 -70.05 -35.64 37.59
C ASP A 137 -69.59 -36.55 38.76
N HIS A 138 -68.44 -37.23 38.64
CA HIS A 138 -67.88 -38.19 39.61
C HIS A 138 -66.46 -37.83 40.09
N SER A 139 -65.99 -36.60 39.88
CA SER A 139 -64.66 -36.16 40.30
C SER A 139 -64.66 -35.57 41.71
N ASP A 140 -63.78 -36.08 42.59
CA ASP A 140 -63.48 -35.45 43.91
C ASP A 140 -62.70 -34.13 43.76
N LYS A 141 -62.16 -33.84 42.57
CA LYS A 141 -61.46 -32.59 42.27
C LYS A 141 -62.47 -31.53 41.82
N CYS A 142 -62.73 -30.58 42.71
CA CYS A 142 -63.52 -29.38 42.44
C CYS A 142 -62.58 -28.20 42.08
N SER A 143 -62.96 -27.44 41.06
CA SER A 143 -62.27 -26.21 40.63
C SER A 143 -63.12 -25.00 41.02
N ALA A 144 -62.47 -23.87 41.31
CA ALA A 144 -63.15 -22.60 41.56
C ALA A 144 -62.93 -21.66 40.38
N ALA A 145 -63.96 -20.97 39.90
CA ALA A 145 -63.84 -19.98 38.83
C ALA A 145 -64.43 -18.63 39.30
N PRO A 146 -63.70 -17.51 39.19
CA PRO A 146 -64.22 -16.20 39.61
C PRO A 146 -65.46 -15.80 38.79
N LEU A 147 -66.37 -15.04 39.38
CA LEU A 147 -67.62 -14.63 38.72
C LEU A 147 -67.61 -13.17 38.26
N LEU A 148 -67.22 -12.26 39.15
CA LEU A 148 -67.03 -10.83 38.88
C LEU A 148 -65.56 -10.48 39.07
N LEU A 149 -64.97 -9.78 38.11
CA LEU A 149 -63.57 -9.37 38.12
C LEU A 149 -63.50 -7.86 37.99
N VAL A 150 -63.04 -7.22 39.06
CA VAL A 150 -62.86 -5.77 39.16
C VAL A 150 -61.38 -5.46 38.97
N PRO A 151 -60.96 -4.72 37.93
CA PRO A 151 -59.55 -4.38 37.72
C PRO A 151 -59.08 -3.39 38.79
N VAL A 152 -57.99 -3.70 39.47
CA VAL A 152 -57.53 -2.91 40.62
C VAL A 152 -56.03 -2.67 40.52
N GLU A 153 -55.58 -1.59 41.15
CA GLU A 153 -54.17 -1.31 41.35
C GLU A 153 -53.84 -1.33 42.84
N LEU A 154 -52.61 -1.76 43.12
CA LEU A 154 -52.07 -1.78 44.47
C LEU A 154 -51.00 -0.69 44.55
N GLU A 155 -51.24 0.34 45.35
CA GLU A 155 -50.38 1.50 45.46
C GLU A 155 -49.70 1.58 46.82
N ARG A 156 -48.54 2.24 46.83
CA ARG A 156 -47.78 2.55 48.04
C ARG A 156 -46.96 3.81 47.81
N SER A 157 -47.24 4.85 48.60
CA SER A 157 -46.53 6.13 48.50
C SER A 157 -45.10 6.03 49.07
N ASP A 158 -44.90 5.25 50.13
CA ASP A 158 -43.59 5.11 50.80
C ASP A 158 -43.35 3.73 51.42
N ALA A 159 -42.07 3.37 51.62
CA ALA A 159 -41.67 2.06 52.14
C ALA A 159 -42.17 1.74 53.58
N LYS A 160 -42.73 2.72 54.28
CA LYS A 160 -43.31 2.60 55.63
C LYS A 160 -44.84 2.68 55.64
N GLU A 161 -45.46 3.07 54.54
CA GLU A 161 -46.92 3.19 54.45
C GLU A 161 -47.58 1.85 54.11
N ARG A 162 -48.88 1.77 54.43
CA ARG A 162 -49.74 0.63 54.09
C ARG A 162 -50.04 0.62 52.60
N PHE A 163 -50.28 -0.57 52.06
CA PHE A 163 -50.76 -0.70 50.68
C PHE A 163 -52.22 -0.25 50.58
N HIS A 164 -52.52 0.50 49.52
CA HIS A 164 -53.86 0.93 49.17
C HIS A 164 -54.31 0.21 47.90
N LEU A 165 -55.52 -0.34 47.93
CA LEU A 165 -56.17 -0.96 46.78
C LEU A 165 -57.18 0.02 46.20
N SER A 166 -57.01 0.36 44.92
CA SER A 166 -57.86 1.32 44.20
C SER A 166 -58.44 0.67 42.94
N TYR A 167 -59.65 1.07 42.55
CA TYR A 167 -60.24 0.68 41.27
C TYR A 167 -59.59 1.49 40.14
N THR A 168 -59.10 0.84 39.09
CA THR A 168 -58.38 1.53 38.00
C THR A 168 -59.29 2.26 37.01
N GLU A 169 -60.61 2.26 37.25
CA GLU A 169 -61.63 2.77 36.33
C GLU A 169 -61.70 2.02 34.99
N GLU A 170 -60.97 0.92 34.84
CA GLU A 170 -61.06 0.04 33.67
C GLU A 170 -62.37 -0.75 33.68
N GLU A 171 -62.79 -1.20 32.49
CA GLU A 171 -64.02 -2.00 32.33
C GLU A 171 -63.94 -3.28 33.17
N MET A 172 -64.82 -3.38 34.17
CA MET A 172 -65.02 -4.60 34.96
C MET A 172 -65.84 -5.60 34.15
N GLY A 173 -65.73 -6.89 34.46
CA GLY A 173 -66.41 -7.90 33.67
C GLY A 173 -66.69 -9.19 34.41
N GLY A 174 -67.64 -9.94 33.84
CA GLY A 174 -67.85 -11.34 34.16
C GLY A 174 -66.72 -12.22 33.62
N ASN A 175 -66.65 -13.45 34.12
CA ASN A 175 -65.65 -14.38 33.65
C ASN A 175 -66.02 -15.02 32.31
N ILE A 176 -65.49 -14.41 31.24
CA ILE A 176 -65.83 -14.82 29.88
C ILE A 176 -65.19 -16.18 29.49
N SER A 177 -64.04 -16.54 30.07
CA SER A 177 -63.45 -17.87 29.86
C SER A 177 -64.35 -18.96 30.42
N LEU A 178 -64.96 -18.71 31.58
CA LEU A 178 -65.97 -19.60 32.16
C LEU A 178 -67.20 -19.68 31.26
N ALA A 179 -67.72 -18.55 30.77
CA ALA A 179 -68.84 -18.54 29.83
C ALA A 179 -68.57 -19.39 28.58
N ALA A 180 -67.38 -19.27 27.98
CA ALA A 180 -66.98 -20.06 26.82
C ALA A 180 -66.85 -21.55 27.14
N LYS A 181 -66.24 -21.92 28.28
CA LYS A 181 -66.11 -23.30 28.75
C LYS A 181 -67.47 -23.96 28.98
N LEU A 182 -68.38 -23.24 29.64
CA LEU A 182 -69.74 -23.71 29.93
C LEU A 182 -70.56 -23.92 28.66
N LYS A 183 -70.44 -23.02 27.68
CA LYS A 183 -71.11 -23.16 26.39
C LYS A 183 -70.54 -24.32 25.56
N GLN A 184 -69.22 -24.47 25.51
CA GLN A 184 -68.56 -25.45 24.65
C GLN A 184 -68.63 -26.87 25.19
N ASP A 185 -68.37 -27.08 26.48
CA ASP A 185 -68.21 -28.42 27.06
C ASP A 185 -69.49 -28.92 27.73
N PHE A 186 -70.37 -28.02 28.18
CA PHE A 186 -71.57 -28.35 28.95
C PHE A 186 -72.88 -27.87 28.31
N ALA A 187 -72.81 -27.15 27.18
CA ALA A 187 -73.96 -26.56 26.49
C ALA A 187 -74.86 -25.68 27.39
N LEU A 188 -74.26 -25.02 28.39
CA LEU A 188 -74.95 -24.10 29.29
C LEU A 188 -74.82 -22.66 28.79
N GLU A 189 -75.93 -21.94 28.76
CA GLU A 189 -75.97 -20.51 28.40
C GLU A 189 -75.66 -19.66 29.63
N TYR A 190 -74.42 -19.18 29.71
CA TYR A 190 -73.98 -18.31 30.80
C TYR A 190 -74.58 -16.91 30.66
N PRO A 191 -75.11 -16.30 31.74
CA PRO A 191 -75.66 -14.95 31.70
C PRO A 191 -74.65 -13.91 31.21
N GLU A 192 -75.08 -12.99 30.35
CA GLU A 192 -74.25 -11.86 29.93
C GLU A 192 -73.99 -10.91 31.11
N PHE A 193 -72.80 -10.32 31.14
CA PHE A 193 -72.44 -9.34 32.16
C PHE A 193 -73.09 -7.98 31.83
N PRO A 194 -73.70 -7.26 32.79
CA PRO A 194 -74.34 -5.97 32.52
C PRO A 194 -73.33 -4.86 32.16
N ASP A 195 -73.66 -4.03 31.16
CA ASP A 195 -72.82 -2.90 30.70
C ASP A 195 -72.82 -1.67 31.64
N SER A 196 -73.30 -1.80 32.89
CA SER A 196 -73.46 -0.69 33.83
C SER A 196 -72.76 -0.94 35.16
N GLU A 197 -72.09 0.08 35.73
CA GLU A 197 -71.51 0.06 37.08
C GLU A 197 -72.58 0.02 38.20
N ASP A 198 -73.85 0.25 37.88
CA ASP A 198 -74.96 0.28 38.85
C ASP A 198 -75.75 -1.04 38.91
N PHE A 199 -75.13 -2.16 38.57
CA PHE A 199 -75.82 -3.46 38.54
C PHE A 199 -75.84 -4.18 39.90
N ASP A 200 -76.86 -5.02 40.08
CA ASP A 200 -77.13 -5.74 41.34
C ASP A 200 -76.36 -7.08 41.37
N ILE A 201 -75.26 -7.12 42.14
CA ILE A 201 -74.38 -8.30 42.27
C ILE A 201 -75.17 -9.55 42.73
N PRO A 202 -75.99 -9.51 43.80
CA PRO A 202 -76.82 -10.65 44.20
C PRO A 202 -77.67 -11.20 43.07
N LYS A 203 -78.35 -10.35 42.29
CA LYS A 203 -79.16 -10.79 41.14
C LYS A 203 -78.32 -11.47 40.06
N TYR A 204 -77.12 -10.95 39.78
CA TYR A 204 -76.21 -11.56 38.82
C TYR A 204 -75.74 -12.95 39.30
N PHE A 205 -75.39 -13.10 40.58
CA PHE A 205 -75.03 -14.39 41.16
C PHE A 205 -76.21 -15.37 41.21
N ASP A 206 -77.43 -14.88 41.45
CA ASP A 206 -78.67 -15.68 41.35
C ASP A 206 -78.86 -16.23 39.93
N ALA A 207 -78.69 -15.40 38.90
CA ALA A 207 -78.80 -15.82 37.50
C ALA A 207 -77.78 -16.92 37.15
N ILE A 208 -76.54 -16.79 37.62
CA ILE A 208 -75.49 -17.81 37.43
C ILE A 208 -75.84 -19.09 38.19
N GLN A 209 -76.30 -18.99 39.45
CA GLN A 209 -76.71 -20.15 40.23
C GLN A 209 -77.86 -20.91 39.55
N SER A 210 -78.84 -20.20 38.97
CA SER A 210 -79.92 -20.80 38.18
C SER A 210 -79.41 -21.48 36.91
N CYS A 211 -78.43 -20.91 36.21
CA CYS A 211 -77.79 -21.51 35.03
C CYS A 211 -77.14 -22.87 35.35
N VAL A 212 -76.57 -23.05 36.54
CA VAL A 212 -75.85 -24.26 36.92
C VAL A 212 -76.67 -25.25 37.78
N GLN A 213 -77.96 -24.96 38.04
CA GLN A 213 -78.81 -25.81 38.90
C GLN A 213 -78.94 -27.26 38.42
N THR A 214 -78.78 -27.52 37.12
CA THR A 214 -78.81 -28.87 36.56
C THR A 214 -77.59 -29.72 36.95
N LYS A 215 -76.57 -29.13 37.59
CA LYS A 215 -75.35 -29.80 38.07
C LYS A 215 -75.34 -29.86 39.62
N PRO A 216 -75.58 -31.03 40.23
CA PRO A 216 -75.83 -31.13 41.68
C PRO A 216 -74.61 -30.85 42.57
N SER A 217 -73.39 -30.98 42.05
CA SER A 217 -72.15 -30.70 42.78
C SER A 217 -71.66 -29.24 42.64
N TRP A 218 -72.34 -28.43 41.82
CA TRP A 218 -71.88 -27.09 41.49
C TRP A 218 -72.62 -26.02 42.30
N THR A 219 -71.87 -25.11 42.90
CA THR A 219 -72.42 -24.08 43.79
C THR A 219 -71.72 -22.74 43.59
N VAL A 220 -72.49 -21.66 43.72
CA VAL A 220 -71.96 -20.30 43.73
C VAL A 220 -71.58 -19.90 45.15
N GLU A 221 -70.30 -19.73 45.40
CA GLU A 221 -69.76 -19.15 46.63
C GLU A 221 -69.80 -17.63 46.52
N ARG A 222 -70.85 -17.04 47.08
CA ARG A 222 -71.14 -15.61 46.92
C ARG A 222 -70.16 -14.72 47.67
N GLU A 223 -69.71 -15.14 48.84
CA GLU A 223 -68.94 -14.29 49.77
C GLU A 223 -67.42 -14.41 49.59
N THR A 224 -66.95 -15.20 48.62
CA THR A 224 -65.52 -15.37 48.36
C THR A 224 -64.97 -14.14 47.63
N ILE A 225 -63.97 -13.48 48.21
CA ILE A 225 -63.27 -12.35 47.60
C ILE A 225 -61.77 -12.65 47.55
N ALA A 226 -61.14 -12.44 46.41
CA ALA A 226 -59.71 -12.68 46.26
C ALA A 226 -59.05 -11.66 45.33
N LEU A 227 -57.96 -11.05 45.81
CA LEU A 227 -57.02 -10.29 44.99
C LEU A 227 -56.10 -11.26 44.27
N GLY A 228 -56.19 -11.31 42.95
CA GLY A 228 -55.49 -12.30 42.13
C GLY A 228 -55.05 -11.78 40.77
N PHE A 229 -54.30 -12.63 40.06
CA PHE A 229 -53.77 -12.34 38.74
C PHE A 229 -54.60 -13.05 37.68
N PHE A 230 -55.28 -12.30 36.81
CA PHE A 230 -56.17 -12.82 35.77
C PHE A 230 -55.83 -12.16 34.43
N SER A 231 -55.65 -12.99 33.39
CA SER A 231 -55.29 -12.50 32.05
C SER A 231 -56.47 -12.63 31.11
N PHE A 232 -57.02 -11.49 30.66
CA PHE A 232 -58.13 -11.43 29.71
C PHE A 232 -57.69 -11.13 28.27
N GLY A 233 -56.46 -10.65 28.06
CA GLY A 233 -56.02 -10.11 26.77
C GLY A 233 -56.23 -11.08 25.60
N LYS A 234 -55.96 -12.38 25.82
CA LYS A 234 -56.13 -13.40 24.79
C LYS A 234 -57.58 -13.60 24.34
N TYR A 235 -58.54 -13.42 25.24
CA TYR A 235 -59.97 -13.54 24.90
C TYR A 235 -60.47 -12.32 24.10
N LEU A 236 -60.06 -11.10 24.48
CA LEU A 236 -60.39 -9.90 23.68
C LEU A 236 -59.85 -10.04 22.27
N MET A 237 -58.59 -10.49 22.11
CA MET A 237 -58.03 -10.83 20.81
C MET A 237 -58.84 -11.91 20.07
N TYR A 238 -59.32 -12.94 20.75
CA TYR A 238 -60.17 -13.98 20.16
C TYR A 238 -61.48 -13.41 19.55
N ARG A 239 -62.11 -12.45 20.24
CA ARG A 239 -63.32 -11.76 19.78
C ARG A 239 -63.01 -10.77 18.66
N ASP A 240 -61.94 -9.99 18.79
CA ASP A 240 -61.54 -8.98 17.81
C ASP A 240 -61.06 -9.61 16.50
N LEU A 241 -60.51 -10.83 16.54
CA LEU A 241 -60.13 -11.56 15.33
C LEU A 241 -61.31 -12.27 14.65
N ASP A 242 -62.54 -12.19 15.18
CA ASP A 242 -63.70 -12.79 14.53
C ASP A 242 -64.03 -12.10 13.21
N PRO A 243 -64.00 -12.78 12.05
CA PRO A 243 -64.41 -12.18 10.79
C PRO A 243 -65.82 -11.57 10.82
N LYS A 244 -66.70 -12.03 11.72
CA LYS A 244 -68.08 -11.52 11.87
C LYS A 244 -68.18 -10.22 12.66
N SER A 245 -67.17 -9.87 13.46
CA SER A 245 -67.17 -8.64 14.27
C SER A 245 -66.72 -7.42 13.46
N TRP A 246 -66.26 -7.61 12.22
CA TRP A 246 -65.78 -6.54 11.36
C TRP A 246 -66.83 -6.06 10.35
N PRO A 247 -66.87 -4.75 10.02
CA PRO A 247 -67.69 -4.23 8.94
C PRO A 247 -67.39 -4.87 7.58
N GLU A 248 -68.38 -4.91 6.70
CA GLU A 248 -68.20 -5.37 5.32
C GLU A 248 -67.05 -4.62 4.61
N GLY A 249 -66.23 -5.37 3.86
CA GLY A 249 -65.06 -4.83 3.14
C GLY A 249 -63.84 -4.51 4.02
N ARG A 250 -63.91 -4.74 5.33
CA ARG A 250 -62.78 -4.59 6.28
C ARG A 250 -62.46 -5.88 7.02
N ASN A 251 -62.77 -7.02 6.42
CA ASN A 251 -62.52 -8.30 7.07
C ASN A 251 -61.00 -8.51 7.24
N PRO A 252 -60.52 -9.01 8.39
CA PRO A 252 -59.11 -9.35 8.58
C PRO A 252 -58.57 -10.29 7.50
N THR A 253 -59.41 -11.20 6.99
CA THR A 253 -59.03 -12.14 5.93
C THR A 253 -58.83 -11.51 4.54
N ASP A 254 -59.30 -10.27 4.34
CA ASP A 254 -59.13 -9.52 3.11
C ASP A 254 -57.85 -8.64 3.14
N HIS A 255 -57.15 -8.57 4.28
CA HIS A 255 -55.99 -7.68 4.44
C HIS A 255 -54.70 -8.33 3.90
N PRO A 256 -53.95 -7.69 2.96
CA PRO A 256 -52.78 -8.29 2.30
C PRO A 256 -51.68 -8.79 3.25
N ILE A 257 -51.41 -8.05 4.32
CA ILE A 257 -50.43 -8.47 5.34
C ILE A 257 -50.89 -9.73 6.08
N LEU A 258 -52.18 -9.83 6.44
CA LEU A 258 -52.71 -10.98 7.17
C LEU A 258 -52.81 -12.20 6.25
N GLN A 259 -53.12 -12.00 4.97
CA GLN A 259 -53.02 -13.05 3.95
C GLN A 259 -51.59 -13.58 3.87
N SER A 260 -50.60 -12.70 3.75
CA SER A 260 -49.18 -13.09 3.68
C SER A 260 -48.69 -13.77 4.97
N LEU A 261 -49.24 -13.40 6.14
CA LEU A 261 -48.88 -13.99 7.44
C LEU A 261 -49.52 -15.37 7.66
N LEU A 262 -50.73 -15.60 7.15
CA LEU A 262 -51.50 -16.84 7.33
C LEU A 262 -51.34 -17.83 6.15
N ASP A 263 -50.85 -17.37 5.00
CA ASP A 263 -50.52 -18.19 3.84
C ASP A 263 -49.15 -18.87 4.00
N ASP A 264 -48.99 -20.07 3.44
CA ASP A 264 -47.73 -20.81 3.43
C ASP A 264 -46.67 -20.15 2.53
N ASN A 265 -47.11 -19.31 1.58
CA ASN A 265 -46.21 -18.57 0.68
C ASN A 265 -45.47 -17.43 1.38
N GLY A 266 -45.94 -17.00 2.55
CA GLY A 266 -45.31 -15.93 3.34
C GLY A 266 -45.33 -14.55 2.64
N PHE A 267 -44.41 -13.69 3.04
CA PHE A 267 -44.18 -12.40 2.38
C PHE A 267 -43.36 -12.60 1.11
N LEU A 268 -44.01 -12.53 -0.05
CA LEU A 268 -43.35 -12.51 -1.36
C LEU A 268 -43.05 -11.07 -1.78
N SER A 269 -42.06 -10.43 -1.15
CA SER A 269 -41.56 -9.13 -1.60
C SER A 269 -40.43 -9.32 -2.63
N GLU A 270 -40.43 -8.49 -3.66
CA GLU A 270 -39.27 -8.37 -4.55
C GLU A 270 -38.04 -7.92 -3.76
N SER A 271 -36.85 -8.33 -4.20
CA SER A 271 -35.59 -7.85 -3.63
C SER A 271 -35.52 -6.33 -3.68
N SER A 272 -34.82 -5.74 -2.70
CA SER A 272 -34.55 -4.30 -2.71
C SER A 272 -33.94 -3.90 -4.07
N PRO A 273 -34.39 -2.79 -4.69
CA PRO A 273 -33.77 -2.26 -5.89
C PRO A 273 -32.43 -1.58 -5.57
N TYR A 274 -32.10 -1.40 -4.29
CA TYR A 274 -30.89 -0.77 -3.81
C TYR A 274 -29.85 -1.80 -3.35
N SER A 275 -28.58 -1.51 -3.63
CA SER A 275 -27.41 -2.29 -3.23
C SER A 275 -26.65 -1.58 -2.10
N ASP A 276 -25.96 -2.33 -1.24
CA ASP A 276 -25.04 -1.76 -0.24
C ASP A 276 -23.91 -0.92 -0.85
N SER A 277 -23.62 -1.12 -2.15
CA SER A 277 -22.60 -0.36 -2.89
C SER A 277 -23.13 0.92 -3.56
N ASP A 278 -24.45 1.14 -3.49
CA ASP A 278 -25.08 2.29 -4.11
C ASP A 278 -24.78 3.60 -3.38
N ARG A 279 -24.71 4.69 -4.15
CA ARG A 279 -24.64 6.04 -3.61
C ARG A 279 -26.04 6.50 -3.22
N VAL A 280 -26.32 6.42 -1.93
CA VAL A 280 -27.60 6.81 -1.33
C VAL A 280 -28.07 8.20 -1.77
N ASP A 281 -27.16 9.16 -1.89
CA ASP A 281 -27.46 10.53 -2.30
C ASP A 281 -28.03 10.65 -3.73
N ASN A 282 -27.85 9.62 -4.58
CA ASN A 282 -28.46 9.57 -5.91
C ASN A 282 -29.96 9.26 -5.86
N TYR A 283 -30.43 8.64 -4.78
CA TYR A 283 -31.81 8.18 -4.60
C TYR A 283 -32.59 9.05 -3.62
N LEU A 284 -31.90 9.84 -2.78
CA LEU A 284 -32.52 10.66 -1.76
C LEU A 284 -32.21 12.14 -1.98
N ALA A 285 -33.13 12.89 -2.58
CA ALA A 285 -32.99 14.34 -2.71
C ALA A 285 -32.95 15.01 -1.32
N GLY A 286 -32.17 16.09 -1.17
CA GLY A 286 -32.02 16.78 0.13
C GLY A 286 -33.35 17.29 0.70
N ARG A 287 -34.28 17.66 -0.18
CA ARG A 287 -35.65 18.10 0.15
C ARG A 287 -36.59 16.97 0.57
N GLU A 288 -36.26 15.73 0.23
CA GLU A 288 -37.08 14.54 0.49
C GLU A 288 -36.50 13.70 1.65
N ALA A 289 -35.34 14.11 2.17
CA ALA A 289 -34.68 13.51 3.31
C ALA A 289 -35.33 13.95 4.63
N TYR A 290 -36.36 13.23 5.07
CA TYR A 290 -37.04 13.45 6.36
C TYR A 290 -36.29 12.84 7.56
N HIS A 291 -34.95 12.83 7.53
CA HIS A 291 -34.15 12.30 8.61
C HIS A 291 -34.11 13.29 9.78
N VAL A 292 -34.63 12.87 10.93
CA VAL A 292 -34.67 13.68 12.15
C VAL A 292 -33.57 13.31 13.14
N VAL A 293 -32.91 12.17 12.91
CA VAL A 293 -31.70 11.73 13.62
C VAL A 293 -30.70 11.18 12.62
N ASP A 294 -29.43 11.11 13.00
CA ASP A 294 -28.36 10.55 12.17
C ASP A 294 -28.70 9.14 11.67
N ALA A 295 -28.38 8.89 10.40
CA ALA A 295 -28.49 7.59 9.76
C ALA A 295 -27.23 7.31 8.95
N ASP A 296 -26.70 6.08 9.06
CA ASP A 296 -25.67 5.60 8.15
C ASP A 296 -26.25 5.19 6.78
N SER A 297 -25.39 4.77 5.85
CA SER A 297 -25.82 4.37 4.50
C SER A 297 -26.79 3.18 4.53
N THR A 298 -26.49 2.13 5.32
CA THR A 298 -27.33 0.93 5.41
C THR A 298 -28.69 1.21 6.02
N GLN A 299 -28.73 2.08 7.04
CA GLN A 299 -29.98 2.55 7.63
C GLN A 299 -30.77 3.36 6.62
N THR A 300 -30.12 4.22 5.84
CA THR A 300 -30.80 5.03 4.83
C THR A 300 -31.36 4.18 3.68
N LEU A 301 -30.67 3.12 3.26
CA LEU A 301 -31.22 2.17 2.29
C LEU A 301 -32.50 1.51 2.81
N ALA A 302 -32.54 1.13 4.09
CA ALA A 302 -33.76 0.61 4.71
C ALA A 302 -34.89 1.66 4.78
N LEU A 303 -34.55 2.95 4.93
CA LEU A 303 -35.53 4.04 4.85
C LEU A 303 -36.09 4.20 3.44
N LEU A 304 -35.26 4.06 2.39
CA LEU A 304 -35.67 4.10 1.00
C LEU A 304 -36.60 2.93 0.64
N ASP A 305 -36.24 1.70 1.04
CA ASP A 305 -37.12 0.54 0.83
C ASP A 305 -38.51 0.73 1.49
N ALA A 306 -38.55 1.34 2.68
CA ALA A 306 -39.80 1.62 3.37
C ALA A 306 -40.60 2.75 2.69
N ALA A 307 -39.91 3.75 2.13
CA ALA A 307 -40.52 4.81 1.34
C ALA A 307 -41.20 4.23 0.07
N ASP A 308 -40.61 3.20 -0.52
CA ASP A 308 -41.15 2.40 -1.64
C ASP A 308 -42.26 1.41 -1.21
N GLU A 309 -42.80 1.55 0.00
CA GLU A 309 -43.92 0.77 0.55
C GLU A 309 -43.65 -0.74 0.65
N ARG A 310 -42.37 -1.13 0.77
CA ARG A 310 -41.97 -2.53 0.95
C ARG A 310 -42.18 -2.98 2.39
N ASN A 311 -42.56 -4.26 2.55
CA ASN A 311 -42.57 -4.92 3.86
C ASN A 311 -41.15 -5.39 4.20
N LEU A 312 -40.62 -4.96 5.35
CA LEU A 312 -39.22 -5.15 5.72
C LEU A 312 -39.06 -5.81 7.08
N VAL A 313 -37.99 -6.60 7.22
CA VAL A 313 -37.51 -7.09 8.51
C VAL A 313 -36.11 -6.52 8.73
N ILE A 314 -36.00 -5.57 9.66
CA ILE A 314 -34.72 -4.92 10.00
C ILE A 314 -34.10 -5.64 11.19
N GLN A 315 -32.93 -6.21 11.01
CA GLN A 315 -32.16 -6.89 12.06
C GLN A 315 -30.86 -6.14 12.31
N GLY A 316 -30.50 -6.00 13.59
CA GLY A 316 -29.25 -5.35 13.97
C GLY A 316 -28.81 -5.73 15.38
N PRO A 317 -27.52 -6.00 15.63
CA PRO A 317 -26.97 -6.21 16.97
C PRO A 317 -27.30 -5.08 17.96
N PRO A 318 -27.20 -5.29 19.28
CA PRO A 318 -27.31 -4.20 20.26
C PRO A 318 -26.36 -3.04 19.92
N GLY A 319 -26.83 -1.79 20.01
CA GLY A 319 -26.03 -0.60 19.69
C GLY A 319 -26.04 -0.12 18.23
N THR A 320 -26.61 -0.88 17.29
CA THR A 320 -26.66 -0.53 15.84
C THR A 320 -27.75 0.49 15.45
N GLY A 321 -28.21 1.32 16.39
CA GLY A 321 -29.14 2.40 16.09
C GLY A 321 -30.56 1.99 15.67
N LYS A 322 -31.04 0.77 15.92
CA LYS A 322 -32.42 0.33 15.57
C LYS A 322 -33.51 1.35 15.91
N SER A 323 -33.49 1.91 17.13
CA SER A 323 -34.46 2.92 17.55
C SER A 323 -34.31 4.25 16.80
N GLN A 324 -33.11 4.58 16.29
CA GLN A 324 -32.89 5.72 15.39
C GLN A 324 -33.50 5.45 14.03
N THR A 325 -33.29 4.26 13.46
CA THR A 325 -33.91 3.84 12.20
C THR A 325 -35.44 3.89 12.29
N ILE A 326 -36.03 3.39 13.38
CA ILE A 326 -37.49 3.47 13.62
C ILE A 326 -37.96 4.94 13.69
N ALA A 327 -37.24 5.81 14.40
CA ALA A 327 -37.63 7.22 14.50
C ALA A 327 -37.60 7.92 13.12
N ASN A 328 -36.58 7.64 12.29
CA ASN A 328 -36.51 8.16 10.92
C ASN A 328 -37.59 7.56 10.00
N LEU A 329 -37.94 6.28 10.14
CA LEU A 329 -39.06 5.66 9.41
C LEU A 329 -40.38 6.38 9.73
N ILE A 330 -40.65 6.61 11.01
CA ILE A 330 -41.85 7.31 11.47
C ILE A 330 -41.85 8.76 10.95
N ALA A 331 -40.72 9.47 11.07
CA ALA A 331 -40.59 10.83 10.58
C ALA A 331 -40.81 10.93 9.06
N GLY A 332 -40.24 10.00 8.27
CA GLY A 332 -40.45 9.93 6.84
C GLY A 332 -41.90 9.67 6.46
N ALA A 333 -42.56 8.73 7.13
CA ALA A 333 -43.98 8.46 6.91
C ALA A 333 -44.86 9.68 7.26
N ILE A 334 -44.58 10.36 8.38
CA ILE A 334 -45.27 11.61 8.77
C ILE A 334 -45.03 12.71 7.72
N GLY A 335 -43.78 12.87 7.27
CA GLY A 335 -43.40 13.83 6.22
C GLY A 335 -44.12 13.59 4.90
N ALA A 336 -44.37 12.32 4.56
CA ALA A 336 -45.16 11.90 3.41
C ALA A 336 -46.69 11.96 3.64
N GLY A 337 -47.15 12.44 4.80
CA GLY A 337 -48.57 12.56 5.14
C GLY A 337 -49.27 11.23 5.47
N LYS A 338 -48.50 10.16 5.75
CA LYS A 338 -49.03 8.84 6.10
C LYS A 338 -49.40 8.77 7.58
N LYS A 339 -50.36 7.89 7.91
CA LYS A 339 -50.69 7.53 9.29
C LYS A 339 -49.84 6.34 9.72
N VAL A 340 -49.30 6.38 10.93
CA VAL A 340 -48.37 5.37 11.44
C VAL A 340 -48.92 4.76 12.73
N LEU A 341 -48.98 3.42 12.79
CA LEU A 341 -49.22 2.67 14.01
C LEU A 341 -47.92 1.97 14.40
N PHE A 342 -47.30 2.41 15.50
CA PHE A 342 -46.10 1.78 16.03
C PHE A 342 -46.47 0.88 17.20
N VAL A 343 -46.20 -0.43 17.05
CA VAL A 343 -46.49 -1.45 18.06
C VAL A 343 -45.18 -2.12 18.48
N ALA A 344 -45.01 -2.33 19.77
CA ALA A 344 -43.88 -3.08 20.33
C ALA A 344 -44.35 -3.93 21.51
N GLU A 345 -43.67 -5.04 21.76
CA GLU A 345 -43.97 -5.93 22.90
C GLU A 345 -43.69 -5.25 24.26
N LYS A 346 -42.65 -4.41 24.32
CA LYS A 346 -42.16 -3.81 25.56
C LYS A 346 -42.36 -2.30 25.58
N MET A 347 -42.85 -1.77 26.71
CA MET A 347 -43.02 -0.33 26.94
C MET A 347 -41.72 0.47 26.76
N ALA A 348 -40.58 -0.10 27.16
CA ALA A 348 -39.27 0.52 27.00
C ALA A 348 -38.93 0.83 25.53
N ALA A 349 -39.38 0.01 24.57
CA ALA A 349 -39.16 0.27 23.16
C ALA A 349 -40.01 1.45 22.66
N LEU A 350 -41.28 1.52 23.10
CA LEU A 350 -42.19 2.63 22.80
C LEU A 350 -41.64 3.95 23.35
N SER A 351 -41.26 3.98 24.63
CA SER A 351 -40.80 5.20 25.31
C SER A 351 -39.49 5.74 24.74
N VAL A 352 -38.55 4.85 24.35
CA VAL A 352 -37.29 5.27 23.70
C VAL A 352 -37.53 5.92 22.36
N VAL A 353 -38.46 5.39 21.55
CA VAL A 353 -38.79 5.97 20.24
C VAL A 353 -39.55 7.29 20.43
N LYS A 354 -40.53 7.35 21.34
CA LYS A 354 -41.24 8.60 21.66
C LYS A 354 -40.27 9.69 22.09
N THR A 355 -39.38 9.40 23.05
CA THR A 355 -38.40 10.37 23.55
C THR A 355 -37.54 10.94 22.43
N ARG A 356 -37.22 10.14 21.40
CA ARG A 356 -36.49 10.61 20.21
C ARG A 356 -37.36 11.52 19.34
N LEU A 357 -38.62 11.16 19.09
CA LEU A 357 -39.56 11.98 18.35
C LEU A 357 -39.85 13.31 19.08
N ASP A 358 -39.97 13.31 20.40
CA ASP A 358 -40.11 14.52 21.22
C ASP A 358 -38.91 15.45 21.06
N ARG A 359 -37.69 14.90 21.15
CA ARG A 359 -36.46 15.66 20.91
C ARG A 359 -36.37 16.23 19.50
N ALA A 360 -36.94 15.52 18.52
CA ALA A 360 -37.08 15.97 17.15
C ALA A 360 -38.27 16.94 16.92
N SER A 361 -38.99 17.34 17.98
CA SER A 361 -40.20 18.16 17.90
C SER A 361 -41.34 17.54 17.07
N LEU A 362 -41.33 16.21 16.91
CA LEU A 362 -42.42 15.40 16.32
C LEU A 362 -43.32 14.78 17.38
N GLY A 363 -43.07 15.09 18.67
CA GLY A 363 -43.83 14.58 19.80
C GLY A 363 -45.32 14.86 19.70
N ASP A 364 -45.69 16.05 19.25
CA ASP A 364 -47.08 16.50 19.06
C ASP A 364 -47.83 15.73 17.97
N ALA A 365 -47.12 15.07 17.04
CA ALA A 365 -47.74 14.22 16.03
C ALA A 365 -48.03 12.80 16.56
N CYS A 366 -47.58 12.47 17.78
CA CYS A 366 -47.70 11.14 18.36
C CYS A 366 -48.83 11.09 19.38
N LEU A 367 -49.82 10.22 19.15
CA LEU A 367 -50.79 9.86 20.17
C LEU A 367 -50.34 8.57 20.86
N GLU A 368 -49.93 8.67 22.11
CA GLU A 368 -49.57 7.49 22.91
C GLU A 368 -50.83 6.83 23.46
N LEU A 369 -51.09 5.61 23.00
CA LEU A 369 -52.11 4.75 23.55
C LEU A 369 -51.41 3.72 24.43
N HIS A 370 -50.94 4.17 25.60
CA HIS A 370 -50.46 3.23 26.61
C HIS A 370 -51.67 2.45 27.13
N SER A 371 -51.53 1.14 27.21
CA SER A 371 -52.53 0.24 27.76
C SER A 371 -53.17 0.79 29.04
N ASN A 372 -54.49 0.81 29.05
CA ASN A 372 -55.42 0.88 30.19
C ASN A 372 -55.29 2.04 31.21
N LYS A 373 -54.18 2.77 31.30
CA LYS A 373 -54.03 4.00 32.10
C LYS A 373 -54.53 5.25 31.40
N THR A 374 -54.89 5.15 30.13
CA THR A 374 -55.29 6.33 29.35
C THR A 374 -56.78 6.60 29.56
N ASN A 375 -57.09 7.37 30.61
CA ASN A 375 -58.44 7.89 30.85
C ASN A 375 -58.97 8.53 29.56
N LYS A 376 -60.18 8.15 29.11
CA LYS A 376 -60.82 8.68 27.89
C LYS A 376 -60.78 10.21 27.83
N LYS A 377 -60.87 10.88 28.98
CA LYS A 377 -60.71 12.34 29.10
C LYS A 377 -59.32 12.83 28.67
N ASN A 378 -58.26 12.13 29.07
CA ASN A 378 -56.88 12.48 28.72
C ASN A 378 -56.62 12.29 27.22
N VAL A 379 -57.13 11.22 26.61
CA VAL A 379 -57.07 11.02 25.15
C VAL A 379 -57.73 12.18 24.42
N LEU A 380 -58.97 12.53 24.83
CA LEU A 380 -59.72 13.61 24.20
C LEU A 380 -59.03 14.97 24.39
N ALA A 381 -58.46 15.22 25.58
CA ALA A 381 -57.69 16.44 25.85
C ALA A 381 -56.45 16.54 24.95
N GLU A 382 -55.74 15.44 24.73
CA GLU A 382 -54.55 15.42 23.87
C GLU A 382 -54.90 15.63 22.39
N ILE A 383 -56.00 15.01 21.93
CA ILE A 383 -56.53 15.26 20.58
C ILE A 383 -56.92 16.73 20.42
N GLN A 384 -57.62 17.31 21.40
CA GLN A 384 -58.01 18.72 21.38
C GLN A 384 -56.78 19.65 21.38
N ARG A 385 -55.78 19.36 22.21
CA ARG A 385 -54.51 20.11 22.27
C ARG A 385 -53.82 20.11 20.90
N THR A 386 -53.71 18.94 20.28
CA THR A 386 -53.04 18.75 18.98
C THR A 386 -53.80 19.43 17.84
N LEU A 387 -55.14 19.33 17.81
CA LEU A 387 -55.99 20.02 16.84
C LEU A 387 -55.89 21.55 16.96
N GLY A 388 -55.57 22.07 18.16
CA GLY A 388 -55.33 23.49 18.40
C GLY A 388 -53.97 24.00 17.88
N LEU A 389 -53.05 23.11 17.50
CA LEU A 389 -51.74 23.50 16.97
C LEU A 389 -51.88 24.03 15.53
N GLY A 390 -51.29 25.19 15.26
CA GLY A 390 -51.18 25.75 13.92
C GLY A 390 -50.06 25.11 13.09
N LYS A 391 -49.99 25.43 11.78
CA LYS A 391 -48.86 25.00 10.94
C LYS A 391 -47.54 25.61 11.45
N PRO A 392 -46.49 24.80 11.67
CA PRO A 392 -45.20 25.32 12.11
C PRO A 392 -44.59 26.26 11.06
N ARG A 393 -43.99 27.35 11.51
CA ARG A 393 -43.28 28.32 10.66
C ARG A 393 -41.78 28.17 10.90
N VAL A 394 -41.04 27.73 9.89
CA VAL A 394 -39.58 27.63 9.93
C VAL A 394 -39.00 28.78 9.10
N PRO A 395 -38.40 29.81 9.71
CA PRO A 395 -37.72 30.87 8.98
C PRO A 395 -36.59 30.30 8.11
N GLU A 396 -36.41 30.85 6.90
CA GLU A 396 -35.28 30.55 6.01
C GLU A 396 -35.13 29.08 5.58
N LEU A 397 -36.21 28.28 5.62
CA LEU A 397 -36.19 26.87 5.23
C LEU A 397 -35.55 26.66 3.85
N GLU A 398 -35.96 27.45 2.84
CA GLU A 398 -35.44 27.35 1.47
C GLU A 398 -33.94 27.65 1.37
N ALA A 399 -33.44 28.63 2.12
CA ALA A 399 -32.02 28.96 2.13
C ALA A 399 -31.19 27.83 2.76
N ARG A 400 -31.69 27.21 3.84
CA ARG A 400 -31.03 26.06 4.49
C ARG A 400 -31.03 24.82 3.60
N LEU A 401 -32.12 24.54 2.89
CA LEU A 401 -32.20 23.42 1.95
C LEU A 401 -31.22 23.61 0.78
N SER A 402 -31.09 24.83 0.27
CA SER A 402 -30.13 25.14 -0.80
C SER A 402 -28.68 24.93 -0.33
N LEU A 403 -28.34 25.40 0.88
CA LEU A 403 -27.02 25.20 1.47
C LEU A 403 -26.70 23.71 1.72
N LEU A 404 -27.71 22.93 2.12
CA LEU A 404 -27.58 21.48 2.30
C LEU A 404 -27.22 20.79 0.98
N GLU A 405 -27.94 21.11 -0.09
CA GLU A 405 -27.69 20.56 -1.43
C GLU A 405 -26.29 20.93 -1.94
N GLU A 406 -25.90 22.21 -1.85
CA GLU A 406 -24.56 22.67 -2.24
C GLU A 406 -23.45 21.97 -1.44
N THR A 407 -23.65 21.81 -0.13
CA THR A 407 -22.68 21.15 0.75
C THR A 407 -22.55 19.67 0.41
N ARG A 408 -23.67 18.99 0.15
CA ARG A 408 -23.69 17.59 -0.28
C ARG A 408 -22.94 17.40 -1.58
N VAL A 409 -23.23 18.23 -2.60
CA VAL A 409 -22.53 18.17 -3.89
C VAL A 409 -21.03 18.34 -3.69
N ARG A 410 -20.60 19.34 -2.91
CA ARG A 410 -19.17 19.56 -2.63
C ARG A 410 -18.50 18.37 -1.94
N ILE A 411 -19.17 17.70 -1.01
CA ILE A 411 -18.62 16.51 -0.33
C ILE A 411 -18.54 15.33 -1.30
N ASN A 412 -19.56 15.11 -2.12
CA ASN A 412 -19.57 14.06 -3.14
C ASN A 412 -18.49 14.30 -4.20
N ASP A 413 -18.32 15.52 -4.68
CA ASP A 413 -17.25 15.89 -5.63
C ASP A 413 -15.85 15.60 -5.04
N TYR A 414 -15.65 15.83 -3.75
CA TYR A 414 -14.40 15.48 -3.07
C TYR A 414 -14.21 13.97 -2.98
N CYS A 415 -15.23 13.23 -2.56
CA CYS A 415 -15.20 11.76 -2.53
C CYS A 415 -14.89 11.19 -3.92
N ASP A 416 -15.49 11.75 -4.97
CA ASP A 416 -15.27 11.33 -6.35
C ASP A 416 -13.88 11.67 -6.82
N ALA A 417 -13.39 12.87 -6.51
CA ALA A 417 -12.01 13.21 -6.74
C ALA A 417 -11.13 12.15 -6.08
N VAL A 418 -11.11 11.96 -4.77
CA VAL A 418 -10.11 11.08 -4.13
C VAL A 418 -10.17 9.60 -4.54
N ASN A 419 -11.31 9.10 -5.05
CA ASN A 419 -11.50 7.71 -5.45
C ASN A 419 -11.44 7.46 -6.97
N THR A 420 -11.63 8.47 -7.82
CA THR A 420 -11.53 8.28 -9.27
C THR A 420 -10.07 7.97 -9.65
N PRO A 421 -9.80 7.01 -10.54
CA PRO A 421 -8.45 6.77 -11.05
C PRO A 421 -7.80 8.00 -11.69
N ILE A 422 -6.47 8.09 -11.62
CA ILE A 422 -5.68 9.19 -12.22
C ILE A 422 -5.31 8.79 -13.66
N GLY A 423 -5.82 9.49 -14.66
CA GLY A 423 -5.66 9.08 -16.07
C GLY A 423 -6.07 7.62 -16.30
N GLU A 424 -5.23 6.86 -17.01
CA GLU A 424 -5.43 5.42 -17.26
C GLU A 424 -4.68 4.50 -16.27
N SER A 425 -4.08 5.08 -15.21
CA SER A 425 -3.22 4.34 -14.28
C SER A 425 -3.92 3.21 -13.52
N GLY A 426 -5.25 3.28 -13.39
CA GLY A 426 -6.06 2.41 -12.55
C GLY A 426 -5.88 2.66 -11.04
N ALA A 427 -5.01 3.58 -10.64
CA ALA A 427 -4.80 3.96 -9.25
C ALA A 427 -5.52 5.28 -8.93
N SER A 428 -6.26 5.31 -7.83
CA SER A 428 -6.82 6.55 -7.30
C SER A 428 -5.79 7.33 -6.47
N PRO A 429 -5.99 8.62 -6.17
CA PRO A 429 -5.09 9.31 -5.25
C PRO A 429 -5.07 8.72 -3.85
N ILE A 430 -6.20 8.19 -3.35
CA ILE A 430 -6.19 7.54 -2.03
C ILE A 430 -5.30 6.30 -2.03
N ASP A 431 -5.30 5.51 -3.10
CA ASP A 431 -4.38 4.37 -3.27
C ASP A 431 -2.93 4.85 -3.34
N THR A 432 -2.70 5.89 -4.13
CA THR A 432 -1.37 6.49 -4.36
C THR A 432 -0.77 7.01 -3.05
N PHE A 433 -1.53 7.79 -2.28
CA PHE A 433 -1.11 8.26 -0.96
C PHE A 433 -0.90 7.10 0.02
N GLY A 434 -1.81 6.14 0.02
CA GLY A 434 -1.70 4.94 0.86
C GLY A 434 -0.43 4.14 0.57
N HIS A 435 0.03 4.13 -0.69
CA HIS A 435 1.29 3.51 -1.07
C HIS A 435 2.50 4.34 -0.61
N LEU A 436 2.52 5.64 -0.89
CA LEU A 436 3.63 6.53 -0.53
C LEU A 436 3.85 6.60 0.99
N ILE A 437 2.78 6.62 1.79
CA ILE A 437 2.87 6.58 3.25
C ILE A 437 3.56 5.28 3.73
N ARG A 438 3.19 4.14 3.15
CA ARG A 438 3.80 2.84 3.51
C ARG A 438 5.29 2.77 3.14
N VAL A 439 5.69 3.41 2.05
CA VAL A 439 7.10 3.50 1.64
C VAL A 439 7.87 4.48 2.54
N GLY A 440 7.30 5.66 2.83
CA GLY A 440 7.92 6.70 3.64
C GLY A 440 8.09 6.36 5.13
N GLN A 441 7.34 5.38 5.65
CA GLN A 441 7.55 4.86 7.02
C GLN A 441 8.85 4.08 7.18
N LYS A 442 9.46 3.62 6.08
CA LYS A 442 10.73 2.92 6.12
C LYS A 442 11.82 3.96 5.87
N ASP A 443 12.72 4.14 6.84
CA ASP A 443 13.90 5.00 6.69
C ASP A 443 14.88 4.36 5.69
N LEU A 444 14.53 4.50 4.42
CA LEU A 444 15.24 3.92 3.30
C LEU A 444 15.96 5.06 2.57
N ASP A 445 17.28 4.98 2.55
CA ASP A 445 18.14 5.81 1.70
C ASP A 445 17.91 5.40 0.23
N ILE A 446 16.80 5.90 -0.33
CA ILE A 446 16.34 5.65 -1.69
C ILE A 446 16.81 6.81 -2.58
N PRO A 447 17.60 6.52 -3.62
CA PRO A 447 18.06 7.54 -4.56
C PRO A 447 16.90 8.08 -5.40
N ALA A 448 16.96 9.38 -5.71
CA ALA A 448 16.03 9.99 -6.64
C ALA A 448 16.29 9.47 -8.05
N ILE A 449 15.22 9.09 -8.74
CA ILE A 449 15.25 8.67 -10.14
C ILE A 449 14.30 9.56 -10.95
N GLU A 450 14.53 9.65 -12.25
CA GLU A 450 13.66 10.38 -13.16
C GLU A 450 13.31 9.48 -14.35
N ILE A 451 12.04 9.10 -14.44
CA ILE A 451 11.49 8.32 -15.54
C ILE A 451 10.51 9.19 -16.32
N ALA A 452 10.90 9.55 -17.54
CA ALA A 452 10.12 10.43 -18.39
C ALA A 452 8.71 9.87 -18.67
N ASN A 453 7.70 10.74 -18.51
CA ASN A 453 6.29 10.49 -18.84
C ASN A 453 5.68 9.26 -18.14
N CYS A 454 6.18 8.87 -16.97
CA CYS A 454 5.64 7.71 -16.24
C CYS A 454 4.22 7.96 -15.69
N GLN A 455 3.85 9.21 -15.46
CA GLN A 455 2.50 9.64 -15.06
C GLN A 455 1.41 9.33 -16.09
N ASP A 456 1.79 9.06 -17.34
CA ASP A 456 0.87 8.76 -18.46
C ASP A 456 0.71 7.25 -18.71
N TRP A 457 1.31 6.41 -17.88
CA TRP A 457 1.18 4.97 -18.02
C TRP A 457 -0.20 4.47 -17.61
N SER A 458 -0.72 3.55 -18.42
CA SER A 458 -1.87 2.74 -18.03
C SER A 458 -1.47 1.71 -16.97
N ALA A 459 -2.46 1.15 -16.28
CA ALA A 459 -2.25 0.04 -15.34
C ALA A 459 -1.42 -1.12 -15.96
N ALA A 460 -1.66 -1.43 -17.24
CA ALA A 460 -0.94 -2.47 -17.97
C ALA A 460 0.52 -2.09 -18.28
N HIS A 461 0.78 -0.84 -18.66
CA HIS A 461 2.14 -0.33 -18.90
C HIS A 461 2.98 -0.34 -17.62
N TYR A 462 2.38 0.04 -16.49
CA TYR A 462 3.02 -0.06 -15.18
C TYR A 462 3.28 -1.52 -14.80
N ALA A 463 2.27 -2.40 -14.87
CA ALA A 463 2.42 -3.80 -14.47
C ALA A 463 3.54 -4.53 -15.23
N ARG A 464 3.67 -4.27 -16.55
CA ARG A 464 4.76 -4.80 -17.36
C ARG A 464 6.14 -4.34 -16.86
N ARG A 465 6.32 -3.03 -16.64
CA ARG A 465 7.59 -2.44 -16.19
C ARG A 465 7.92 -2.88 -14.76
N ALA A 466 6.92 -2.90 -13.89
CA ALA A 466 7.01 -3.41 -12.53
C ALA A 466 7.54 -4.86 -12.49
N ALA A 467 7.06 -5.73 -13.39
CA ALA A 467 7.55 -7.11 -13.50
C ALA A 467 9.02 -7.16 -13.92
N LEU A 468 9.42 -6.38 -14.94
CA LEU A 468 10.82 -6.29 -15.38
C LEU A 468 11.75 -5.78 -14.26
N VAL A 469 11.28 -4.80 -13.49
CA VAL A 469 12.02 -4.26 -12.34
C VAL A 469 12.16 -5.30 -11.24
N SER A 470 11.11 -6.06 -10.93
CA SER A 470 11.20 -7.17 -9.97
C SER A 470 12.13 -8.30 -10.44
N GLU A 471 12.14 -8.62 -11.73
CA GLU A 471 13.09 -9.59 -12.30
C GLU A 471 14.54 -9.11 -12.17
N MET A 472 14.81 -7.82 -12.42
CA MET A 472 16.14 -7.23 -12.23
C MET A 472 16.54 -7.20 -10.75
N GLU A 473 15.64 -6.82 -9.85
CA GLU A 473 15.89 -6.82 -8.39
C GLU A 473 16.28 -8.23 -7.91
N SER A 474 15.51 -9.26 -8.30
CA SER A 474 15.82 -10.65 -7.95
C SER A 474 17.17 -11.11 -8.52
N PHE A 475 17.51 -10.68 -9.74
CA PHE A 475 18.79 -11.00 -10.37
C PHE A 475 19.96 -10.36 -9.62
N LEU A 476 19.84 -9.08 -9.26
CA LEU A 476 20.87 -8.34 -8.50
C LEU A 476 21.02 -8.88 -7.08
N LYS A 477 19.94 -9.37 -6.48
CA LYS A 477 19.99 -10.03 -5.17
C LYS A 477 20.84 -11.30 -5.19
N SER A 478 20.82 -12.05 -6.30
CA SER A 478 21.64 -13.26 -6.45
C SER A 478 23.07 -13.00 -6.94
N THR A 479 23.28 -11.97 -7.76
CA THR A 479 24.57 -11.73 -8.44
C THR A 479 25.38 -10.59 -7.83
N GLY A 480 24.77 -9.78 -6.97
CA GLY A 480 25.39 -8.60 -6.39
C GLY A 480 25.45 -7.42 -7.37
N ILE A 481 26.42 -6.53 -7.16
CA ILE A 481 26.56 -5.28 -7.90
C ILE A 481 27.30 -5.55 -9.22
N PRO A 482 26.69 -5.26 -10.39
CA PRO A 482 27.29 -5.44 -11.71
C PRO A 482 28.65 -4.74 -11.85
N GLY A 483 28.79 -3.53 -11.31
CA GLY A 483 30.06 -2.78 -11.33
C GLY A 483 31.22 -3.44 -10.57
N LYS A 484 30.96 -4.44 -9.71
CA LYS A 484 31.98 -5.24 -9.02
C LYS A 484 32.25 -6.59 -9.73
N ASN A 485 31.53 -6.90 -10.82
CA ASN A 485 31.74 -8.13 -11.58
C ASN A 485 33.11 -8.09 -12.28
N PRO A 486 33.92 -9.18 -12.26
CA PRO A 486 35.22 -9.21 -12.91
C PRO A 486 35.19 -8.84 -14.40
N PHE A 487 34.12 -9.25 -15.11
CA PHE A 487 33.91 -8.98 -16.54
C PHE A 487 33.19 -7.65 -16.80
N TRP A 488 33.17 -6.72 -15.84
CA TRP A 488 32.61 -5.39 -16.04
C TRP A 488 33.24 -4.70 -17.26
N GLY A 489 32.37 -4.19 -18.14
CA GLY A 489 32.73 -3.65 -19.47
C GLY A 489 32.52 -4.63 -20.64
N CYS A 490 32.25 -5.91 -20.39
CA CYS A 490 31.73 -6.84 -21.40
C CYS A 490 30.40 -6.30 -21.96
N ARG A 491 30.24 -6.29 -23.29
CA ARG A 491 29.00 -5.78 -23.96
C ARG A 491 28.13 -6.90 -24.55
N ARG A 492 28.54 -8.15 -24.40
CA ARG A 492 27.75 -9.31 -24.83
C ARG A 492 26.43 -9.33 -24.06
N THR A 493 25.33 -9.64 -24.73
CA THR A 493 24.01 -9.90 -24.11
C THR A 493 23.71 -11.39 -24.01
N VAL A 494 24.45 -12.22 -24.73
CA VAL A 494 24.34 -13.68 -24.72
C VAL A 494 25.73 -14.29 -24.76
N PHE A 495 25.96 -15.29 -23.91
CA PHE A 495 27.19 -16.06 -23.86
C PHE A 495 26.84 -17.55 -23.68
N LEU A 496 27.22 -18.38 -24.65
CA LEU A 496 26.85 -19.80 -24.68
C LEU A 496 27.83 -20.65 -23.85
N PRO A 497 27.38 -21.76 -23.23
CA PRO A 497 28.27 -22.66 -22.49
C PRO A 497 29.45 -23.20 -23.33
N THR A 498 29.25 -23.41 -24.64
CA THR A 498 30.30 -23.83 -25.58
C THR A 498 31.36 -22.76 -25.80
N GLU A 499 31.01 -21.49 -25.66
CA GLU A 499 31.94 -20.36 -25.77
C GLU A 499 32.81 -20.21 -24.53
N LYS A 500 32.41 -20.77 -23.38
CA LYS A 500 33.20 -20.76 -22.14
C LYS A 500 34.54 -21.46 -22.29
N SER A 501 34.56 -22.64 -22.92
CA SER A 501 35.80 -23.37 -23.19
C SER A 501 36.72 -22.58 -24.14
N ARG A 502 36.13 -21.90 -25.12
CA ARG A 502 36.85 -21.03 -26.06
C ARG A 502 37.43 -19.80 -25.35
N LEU A 503 36.67 -19.20 -24.43
CA LEU A 503 37.13 -18.07 -23.61
C LEU A 503 38.27 -18.49 -22.68
N LEU A 504 38.15 -19.60 -21.96
CA LEU A 504 39.25 -20.12 -21.14
C LEU A 504 40.51 -20.38 -21.95
N ALA A 505 40.38 -20.95 -23.15
CA ALA A 505 41.52 -21.15 -24.04
C ALA A 505 42.12 -19.80 -24.50
N SER A 506 41.29 -18.80 -24.83
CA SER A 506 41.74 -17.47 -25.23
C SER A 506 42.42 -16.70 -24.08
N LEU A 507 41.88 -16.80 -22.86
CA LEU A 507 42.44 -16.19 -21.65
C LEU A 507 43.80 -16.79 -21.31
N ARG A 508 43.90 -18.13 -21.28
CA ARG A 508 45.18 -18.83 -21.06
C ARG A 508 46.21 -18.44 -22.11
N ARG A 509 45.81 -18.39 -23.39
CA ARG A 509 46.68 -17.91 -24.46
C ARG A 509 47.14 -16.47 -24.27
N ALA A 510 46.27 -15.58 -23.79
CA ALA A 510 46.63 -14.19 -23.47
C ALA A 510 47.65 -14.13 -22.31
N VAL A 511 47.46 -14.93 -21.26
CA VAL A 511 48.42 -15.06 -20.15
C VAL A 511 49.76 -15.63 -20.62
N ASP A 512 49.75 -16.70 -21.41
CA ASP A 512 50.96 -17.35 -21.93
C ASP A 512 51.76 -16.40 -22.84
N THR A 513 51.07 -15.69 -23.75
CA THR A 513 51.72 -14.71 -24.64
C THR A 513 52.25 -13.49 -23.87
N LEU A 514 51.55 -13.04 -22.83
CA LEU A 514 52.02 -11.97 -21.95
C LEU A 514 53.26 -12.40 -21.15
N THR A 515 53.27 -13.62 -20.63
CA THR A 515 54.40 -14.18 -19.87
C THR A 515 55.63 -14.33 -20.76
N ASN A 516 55.47 -14.94 -21.95
CA ASN A 516 56.54 -15.07 -22.94
C ASN A 516 57.06 -13.70 -23.43
N LEU A 517 56.18 -12.71 -23.58
CA LEU A 517 56.59 -11.34 -23.87
C LEU A 517 57.44 -10.78 -22.72
N ASN A 518 56.97 -10.88 -21.47
CA ASN A 518 57.68 -10.38 -20.30
C ASN A 518 59.07 -11.03 -20.13
N ASP A 519 59.18 -12.34 -20.33
CA ASP A 519 60.46 -13.07 -20.28
C ASP A 519 61.45 -12.56 -21.33
N ARG A 520 60.97 -12.29 -22.55
CA ARG A 520 61.80 -11.75 -23.65
C ARG A 520 62.21 -10.31 -23.39
N LEU A 521 61.32 -9.51 -22.84
CA LEU A 521 61.59 -8.12 -22.46
C LEU A 521 62.60 -8.07 -21.31
N ASN A 522 62.47 -8.92 -20.29
CA ASN A 522 63.41 -9.03 -19.18
C ASN A 522 64.81 -9.47 -19.66
N ALA A 523 64.88 -10.45 -20.56
CA ALA A 523 66.15 -10.88 -21.15
C ALA A 523 66.82 -9.76 -21.97
N LEU A 524 66.05 -9.03 -22.78
CA LEU A 524 66.55 -7.87 -23.53
C LEU A 524 66.99 -6.73 -22.61
N SER A 525 66.21 -6.42 -21.58
CA SER A 525 66.48 -5.34 -20.64
C SER A 525 67.72 -5.64 -19.80
N SER A 526 67.91 -6.89 -19.38
CA SER A 526 69.12 -7.37 -18.71
C SER A 526 70.36 -7.24 -19.59
N ASN A 527 70.26 -7.64 -20.87
CA ASN A 527 71.37 -7.51 -21.83
C ASN A 527 71.76 -6.05 -22.10
N LEU A 528 70.81 -5.12 -21.96
CA LEU A 528 71.01 -3.68 -22.17
C LEU A 528 71.26 -2.90 -20.87
N SER A 529 71.15 -3.56 -19.71
CA SER A 529 71.20 -2.94 -18.38
C SER A 529 70.21 -1.78 -18.20
N ILE A 530 68.98 -1.96 -18.70
CA ILE A 530 67.86 -1.01 -18.57
C ILE A 530 66.72 -1.64 -17.77
N GLU A 531 65.81 -0.81 -17.29
CA GLU A 531 64.58 -1.28 -16.66
C GLU A 531 63.63 -1.91 -17.70
N ALA A 532 62.95 -2.98 -17.29
CA ALA A 532 62.00 -3.66 -18.16
C ALA A 532 60.75 -2.78 -18.39
N PRO A 533 60.27 -2.69 -19.64
CA PRO A 533 59.09 -1.89 -19.96
C PRO A 533 57.83 -2.49 -19.34
N ILE A 534 57.01 -1.63 -18.74
CA ILE A 534 55.82 -2.05 -17.99
C ILE A 534 54.52 -2.02 -18.80
N ASP A 535 54.51 -1.43 -19.99
CA ASP A 535 53.34 -1.33 -20.87
C ASP A 535 53.72 -1.45 -22.37
N VAL A 536 52.69 -1.54 -23.23
CA VAL A 536 52.87 -1.69 -24.69
C VAL A 536 53.60 -0.50 -25.32
N SER A 537 53.37 0.72 -24.85
CA SER A 537 53.98 1.94 -25.41
C SER A 537 55.48 1.96 -25.09
N ALA A 538 55.85 1.63 -23.85
CA ALA A 538 57.23 1.51 -23.41
C ALA A 538 57.95 0.37 -24.16
N VAL A 539 57.27 -0.74 -24.44
CA VAL A 539 57.82 -1.83 -25.27
C VAL A 539 58.13 -1.33 -26.69
N GLU A 540 57.21 -0.61 -27.32
CA GLU A 540 57.42 -0.09 -28.68
C GLU A 540 58.59 0.89 -28.75
N GLN A 541 58.72 1.77 -27.76
CA GLN A 541 59.87 2.67 -27.61
C GLN A 541 61.17 1.90 -27.39
N MET A 542 61.16 0.88 -26.53
CA MET A 542 62.34 0.04 -26.29
C MET A 542 62.77 -0.69 -27.57
N LEU A 543 61.84 -1.32 -28.29
CA LEU A 543 62.12 -2.04 -29.54
C LEU A 543 62.57 -1.09 -30.66
N HIS A 544 62.03 0.13 -30.72
CA HIS A 544 62.53 1.18 -31.61
C HIS A 544 63.98 1.54 -31.27
N GLY A 545 64.30 1.72 -29.99
CA GLY A 545 65.67 1.93 -29.51
C GLY A 545 66.62 0.78 -29.86
N CYS A 546 66.21 -0.46 -29.64
CA CYS A 546 66.99 -1.65 -29.97
C CYS A 546 67.30 -1.75 -31.48
N ARG A 547 66.33 -1.43 -32.35
CA ARG A 547 66.55 -1.37 -33.81
C ARG A 547 67.59 -0.32 -34.18
N ARG A 548 67.46 0.89 -33.64
CA ARG A 548 68.41 1.98 -33.89
C ARG A 548 69.82 1.64 -33.41
N LEU A 549 69.93 1.02 -32.23
CA LEU A 549 71.19 0.56 -31.66
C LEU A 549 71.83 -0.57 -32.49
N ALA A 550 71.01 -1.50 -33.00
CA ALA A 550 71.47 -2.61 -33.84
C ALA A 550 72.04 -2.16 -35.21
N GLU A 551 71.66 -0.96 -35.68
CA GLU A 551 72.16 -0.33 -36.91
C GLU A 551 73.32 0.65 -36.66
N SER A 552 73.73 0.84 -35.40
CA SER A 552 74.75 1.84 -35.04
C SER A 552 76.10 1.57 -35.75
N PRO A 553 76.69 2.56 -36.43
CA PRO A 553 78.03 2.45 -36.99
C PRO A 553 79.14 2.65 -35.93
N CYS A 554 78.79 3.01 -34.69
CA CYS A 554 79.73 3.40 -33.63
C CYS A 554 80.49 2.20 -33.04
N PRO A 555 81.80 2.05 -33.22
CA PRO A 555 82.59 1.05 -32.47
C PRO A 555 82.63 1.38 -30.97
N ALA A 556 83.02 0.38 -30.18
CA ALA A 556 83.21 0.56 -28.74
C ALA A 556 84.28 1.63 -28.44
N GLY A 557 84.04 2.46 -27.42
CA GLY A 557 84.97 3.49 -26.96
C GLY A 557 84.81 4.88 -27.62
N ILE A 558 83.78 5.11 -28.44
CA ILE A 558 83.39 6.47 -28.86
C ILE A 558 82.64 7.15 -27.70
N PRO A 559 82.92 8.41 -27.35
CA PRO A 559 82.24 9.12 -26.26
C PRO A 559 80.84 9.59 -26.67
N THR A 560 79.92 8.66 -26.91
CA THR A 560 78.59 8.92 -27.49
C THR A 560 77.68 9.78 -26.61
N ASP A 561 77.86 9.76 -25.28
CA ASP A 561 77.10 10.55 -24.29
C ASP A 561 77.70 11.95 -24.03
N SER A 562 78.68 12.38 -24.82
CA SER A 562 79.30 13.71 -24.63
C SER A 562 78.40 14.84 -25.15
N PRO A 563 78.15 15.91 -24.37
CA PRO A 563 77.41 17.08 -24.85
C PRO A 563 78.14 17.80 -26.00
N GLU A 564 79.44 17.54 -26.16
CA GLU A 564 80.28 18.15 -27.20
C GLU A 564 79.81 17.80 -28.63
N TRP A 565 79.09 16.69 -28.83
CA TRP A 565 78.49 16.36 -30.13
C TRP A 565 77.47 17.40 -30.60
N ALA A 566 76.70 17.97 -29.66
CA ALA A 566 75.71 19.00 -29.95
C ALA A 566 76.35 20.39 -29.98
N GLU A 567 77.11 20.75 -28.95
CA GLU A 567 77.74 22.08 -28.81
C GLU A 567 78.70 22.41 -29.96
N ARG A 568 79.41 21.39 -30.46
CA ARG A 568 80.41 21.54 -31.53
C ARG A 568 79.95 20.91 -32.85
N GLY A 569 78.66 20.59 -32.98
CA GLY A 569 78.09 19.85 -34.12
C GLY A 569 78.34 20.52 -35.47
N GLU A 570 78.06 21.82 -35.62
CA GLU A 570 78.32 22.56 -36.87
C GLU A 570 79.81 22.56 -37.24
N ARG A 571 80.67 22.70 -36.23
CA ARG A 571 82.12 22.68 -36.40
C ARG A 571 82.60 21.29 -36.83
N LEU A 572 82.09 20.23 -36.22
CA LEU A 572 82.39 18.84 -36.60
C LEU A 572 81.89 18.54 -38.02
N GLU A 573 80.68 18.97 -38.39
CA GLU A 573 80.16 18.78 -39.75
C GLU A 573 81.05 19.48 -40.80
N LYS A 574 81.48 20.72 -40.52
CA LYS A 574 82.44 21.44 -41.36
C LYS A 574 83.76 20.68 -41.47
N LEU A 575 84.31 20.18 -40.36
CA LEU A 575 85.57 19.42 -40.34
C LEU A 575 85.48 18.10 -41.09
N LEU A 576 84.37 17.38 -40.97
CA LEU A 576 84.13 16.13 -41.72
C LEU A 576 84.02 16.40 -43.22
N ARG A 577 83.39 17.52 -43.62
CA ARG A 577 83.36 17.98 -45.02
C ARG A 577 84.76 18.32 -45.53
N VAL A 578 85.54 19.05 -44.73
CA VAL A 578 86.95 19.40 -45.02
C VAL A 578 87.82 18.15 -45.16
N GLY A 579 87.65 17.16 -44.29
CA GLY A 579 88.35 15.87 -44.39
C GLY A 579 87.96 15.06 -45.63
N ARG A 580 86.68 15.05 -45.99
CA ARG A 580 86.23 14.41 -47.24
C ARG A 580 86.79 15.10 -48.49
N THR A 581 86.84 16.43 -48.52
CA THR A 581 87.46 17.17 -49.64
C THR A 581 88.97 16.92 -49.70
N PHE A 582 89.64 16.84 -48.54
CA PHE A 582 91.05 16.48 -48.43
C PHE A 582 91.31 15.09 -49.02
N THR A 583 90.57 14.06 -48.60
CA THR A 583 90.71 12.71 -49.16
C THR A 583 90.27 12.61 -50.62
N ALA A 584 89.26 13.37 -51.06
CA ALA A 584 88.82 13.37 -52.46
C ALA A 584 89.89 13.96 -53.40
N ALA A 585 90.60 15.00 -52.96
CA ALA A 585 91.73 15.58 -53.70
C ALA A 585 92.86 14.56 -53.84
N HIS A 586 93.24 13.90 -52.75
CA HIS A 586 94.25 12.83 -52.73
C HIS A 586 93.84 11.64 -53.62
N ARG A 587 92.62 11.11 -53.47
CA ARG A 587 92.11 10.02 -54.33
C ARG A 587 92.16 10.34 -55.82
N LYS A 588 91.94 11.60 -56.20
CA LYS A 588 91.88 12.02 -57.62
C LYS A 588 93.26 12.33 -58.21
N TYR A 589 94.19 12.83 -57.41
CA TYR A 589 95.46 13.40 -57.92
C TYR A 589 96.74 12.78 -57.35
N ASP A 590 96.69 11.88 -56.35
CA ASP A 590 97.91 11.23 -55.80
C ASP A 590 98.69 10.44 -56.85
N SER A 591 98.02 9.81 -57.81
CA SER A 591 98.68 9.10 -58.91
C SER A 591 99.28 10.05 -59.96
N ARG A 592 99.05 11.36 -59.84
CA ARG A 592 99.49 12.39 -60.79
C ARG A 592 100.45 13.41 -60.22
N LEU A 593 100.44 13.66 -58.92
CA LEU A 593 101.30 14.62 -58.24
C LEU A 593 102.49 13.94 -57.56
N LEU A 594 103.63 14.63 -57.50
CA LEU A 594 104.73 14.20 -56.63
C LEU A 594 104.34 14.47 -55.16
N PRO A 595 104.72 13.59 -54.21
CA PRO A 595 104.39 13.76 -52.78
C PRO A 595 104.77 15.15 -52.23
N GLU A 596 105.91 15.70 -52.64
CA GLU A 596 106.41 17.01 -52.20
C GLU A 596 105.59 18.18 -52.76
N SER A 597 104.84 17.96 -53.84
CA SER A 597 104.07 19.00 -54.53
C SER A 597 102.87 19.50 -53.73
N TRP A 598 102.33 18.65 -52.86
CA TRP A 598 101.22 18.98 -51.97
C TRP A 598 101.59 20.12 -50.98
N ASN A 599 102.86 20.25 -50.60
CA ASN A 599 103.36 21.26 -49.66
C ASN A 599 103.86 22.55 -50.33
N ARG A 600 103.75 22.66 -51.67
CA ARG A 600 104.28 23.81 -52.40
C ARG A 600 103.25 24.93 -52.54
N ALA A 601 103.66 26.18 -52.27
CA ALA A 601 102.79 27.33 -52.50
C ALA A 601 102.52 27.52 -54.01
N THR A 602 101.27 27.27 -54.44
CA THR A 602 100.86 27.31 -55.84
C THR A 602 99.88 28.45 -56.17
N SER A 603 99.54 29.30 -55.21
CA SER A 603 98.58 30.40 -55.36
C SER A 603 99.00 31.46 -56.40
N GLU A 604 100.29 31.79 -56.45
CA GLU A 604 100.85 32.70 -57.46
C GLU A 604 100.84 32.07 -58.86
N LEU A 605 101.11 30.76 -58.93
CA LEU A 605 101.00 29.95 -60.14
C LEU A 605 99.55 29.89 -60.64
N GLN A 606 98.58 29.74 -59.75
CA GLN A 606 97.15 29.76 -60.08
C GLN A 606 96.71 31.13 -60.64
N ARG A 607 97.14 32.24 -60.01
CA ARG A 607 96.86 33.61 -60.49
C ARG A 607 97.45 33.88 -61.86
N ARG A 608 98.64 33.35 -62.15
CA ARG A 608 99.29 33.49 -63.47
C ARG A 608 98.62 32.66 -64.57
N VAL A 609 97.97 31.54 -64.23
CA VAL A 609 97.28 30.67 -65.20
C VAL A 609 95.83 31.11 -65.46
N LEU A 610 95.16 31.71 -64.47
CA LEU A 610 93.74 32.08 -64.51
C LEU A 610 93.33 32.94 -65.74
N PRO A 611 94.10 33.97 -66.16
CA PRO A 611 93.75 34.79 -67.34
C PRO A 611 93.68 34.01 -68.65
N TYR A 612 94.27 32.81 -68.70
CA TYR A 612 94.38 31.96 -69.89
C TYR A 612 93.33 30.83 -69.96
N ARG A 613 92.43 30.74 -68.97
CA ARG A 613 91.41 29.67 -68.82
C ARG A 613 90.69 29.34 -70.13
N ASP A 614 90.15 30.36 -70.79
CA ASP A 614 89.28 30.24 -71.98
C ASP A 614 89.89 30.87 -73.24
N ARG A 615 91.21 31.12 -73.27
CA ARG A 615 91.89 31.82 -74.37
C ARG A 615 92.63 30.85 -75.30
N TRP A 616 92.24 30.81 -76.58
CA TRP A 616 92.85 29.90 -77.58
C TRP A 616 94.34 30.20 -77.85
N TRP A 617 94.75 31.47 -77.76
CA TRP A 617 96.13 31.92 -78.02
C TRP A 617 97.10 31.68 -76.85
N ARG A 618 96.67 31.04 -75.75
CA ARG A 618 97.49 30.74 -74.56
C ARG A 618 98.83 30.06 -74.87
N VAL A 619 98.91 29.22 -75.90
CA VAL A 619 100.14 28.51 -76.29
C VAL A 619 101.21 29.46 -76.86
N LEU A 620 100.84 30.67 -77.28
CA LEU A 620 101.76 31.69 -77.77
C LEU A 620 102.35 32.56 -76.63
N SER A 621 101.74 32.56 -75.44
CA SER A 621 102.23 33.33 -74.28
C SER A 621 103.46 32.66 -73.65
N SER A 622 104.56 33.41 -73.54
CA SER A 622 105.76 32.97 -72.82
C SER A 622 105.46 32.70 -71.35
N THR A 623 104.66 33.55 -70.70
CA THR A 623 104.22 33.41 -69.31
C THR A 623 103.43 32.11 -69.09
N TYR A 624 102.53 31.75 -70.02
CA TYR A 624 101.76 30.49 -69.94
C TYR A 624 102.64 29.26 -70.13
N ARG A 625 103.62 29.28 -71.06
CA ARG A 625 104.58 28.17 -71.24
C ARG A 625 105.44 27.96 -70.00
N THR A 626 105.89 29.03 -69.36
CA THR A 626 106.65 28.97 -68.10
C THR A 626 105.80 28.38 -66.98
N CYS A 627 104.55 28.84 -66.80
CA CYS A 627 103.62 28.25 -65.83
C CYS A 627 103.34 26.78 -66.12
N LYS A 628 103.16 26.38 -67.39
CA LYS A 628 102.95 24.97 -67.76
C LYS A 628 104.15 24.09 -67.41
N MET A 629 105.37 24.57 -67.63
CA MET A 629 106.60 23.87 -67.19
C MET A 629 106.69 23.76 -65.67
N GLU A 630 106.36 24.83 -64.95
CA GLU A 630 106.35 24.83 -63.48
C GLU A 630 105.30 23.84 -62.93
N ILE A 631 104.12 23.74 -63.55
CA ILE A 631 103.08 22.75 -63.19
C ILE A 631 103.51 21.33 -63.54
N SER A 632 104.18 21.12 -64.68
CA SER A 632 104.68 19.77 -65.02
C SER A 632 105.72 19.27 -64.02
N ARG A 633 106.47 20.17 -63.38
CA ARG A 633 107.40 19.80 -62.29
C ARG A 633 106.70 19.39 -60.99
N LEU A 634 105.38 19.61 -60.88
CA LEU A 634 104.57 19.14 -59.75
C LEU A 634 103.99 17.75 -60.00
N CYS A 635 104.04 17.26 -61.24
CA CYS A 635 103.40 16.02 -61.64
C CYS A 635 104.43 14.88 -61.75
N CYS A 636 104.05 13.69 -61.31
CA CYS A 636 104.83 12.46 -61.51
C CYS A 636 104.43 11.70 -62.80
N SER A 637 103.29 12.07 -63.40
CA SER A 637 102.79 11.57 -64.68
C SER A 637 102.39 12.72 -65.63
N ASP A 638 101.81 12.40 -66.79
CA ASP A 638 101.52 13.37 -67.85
C ASP A 638 100.81 14.63 -67.33
N PRO A 639 101.36 15.84 -67.59
CA PRO A 639 100.80 17.07 -67.06
C PRO A 639 99.42 17.37 -67.69
N PRO A 640 98.47 17.96 -66.93
CA PRO A 640 97.15 18.29 -67.45
C PRO A 640 97.23 19.16 -68.70
N ARG A 641 96.48 18.80 -69.75
CA ARG A 641 96.58 19.44 -71.07
C ARG A 641 95.79 20.74 -71.19
N THR A 642 94.69 20.85 -70.47
CA THR A 642 93.79 22.02 -70.50
C THR A 642 94.10 22.97 -69.34
N SER A 643 93.91 24.27 -69.59
CA SER A 643 94.07 25.29 -68.54
C SER A 643 93.08 25.07 -67.39
N GLN A 644 91.88 24.56 -67.67
CA GLN A 644 90.93 24.18 -66.63
C GLN A 644 91.48 23.05 -65.75
N SER A 645 91.99 21.95 -66.31
CA SER A 645 92.53 20.85 -65.49
C SER A 645 93.83 21.22 -64.78
N MET A 646 94.62 22.16 -65.32
CA MET A 646 95.75 22.77 -64.62
C MET A 646 95.28 23.57 -63.40
N LEU A 647 94.23 24.38 -63.56
CA LEU A 647 93.63 25.15 -62.46
C LEU A 647 92.97 24.25 -61.43
N ASP A 648 92.29 23.16 -61.84
CA ASP A 648 91.68 22.18 -60.93
C ASP A 648 92.74 21.44 -60.11
N LEU A 649 93.88 21.11 -60.72
CA LEU A 649 95.02 20.46 -60.04
C LEU A 649 95.73 21.42 -59.08
N LEU A 650 95.95 22.67 -59.48
CA LEU A 650 96.51 23.69 -58.58
C LEU A 650 95.55 24.05 -57.44
N SER A 651 94.24 24.13 -57.73
CA SER A 651 93.21 24.29 -56.71
C SER A 651 93.25 23.13 -55.72
N ALA A 652 93.37 21.88 -56.18
CA ALA A 652 93.47 20.73 -55.29
C ALA A 652 94.69 20.79 -54.35
N ILE A 653 95.84 21.31 -54.81
CA ILE A 653 97.03 21.52 -53.94
C ILE A 653 96.77 22.62 -52.90
N VAL A 654 96.13 23.72 -53.30
CA VAL A 654 95.73 24.79 -52.37
C VAL A 654 94.70 24.27 -51.36
N ASP A 655 93.70 23.53 -51.83
CA ASP A 655 92.67 22.90 -51.01
C ASP A 655 93.28 21.87 -50.05
N HIS A 656 94.29 21.09 -50.47
CA HIS A 656 95.05 20.21 -49.58
C HIS A 656 95.71 20.97 -48.44
N GLN A 657 96.35 22.11 -48.71
CA GLN A 657 97.02 22.91 -47.69
C GLN A 657 96.01 23.52 -46.71
N ILE A 658 94.94 24.13 -47.23
CA ILE A 658 93.89 24.75 -46.43
C ILE A 658 93.17 23.69 -45.59
N CYS A 659 92.75 22.58 -46.21
CA CYS A 659 92.06 21.51 -45.51
C CYS A 659 93.00 20.79 -44.52
N GLY A 660 94.25 20.54 -44.88
CA GLY A 660 95.25 19.93 -44.02
C GLY A 660 95.58 20.78 -42.80
N ASP A 661 95.70 22.10 -42.96
CA ASP A 661 95.86 23.04 -41.85
C ASP A 661 94.63 23.12 -40.94
N GLU A 662 93.43 23.15 -41.52
CA GLU A 662 92.17 23.09 -40.76
C GLU A 662 92.06 21.77 -39.97
N ILE A 663 92.43 20.63 -40.56
CA ILE A 663 92.45 19.32 -39.87
C ILE A 663 93.47 19.33 -38.72
N ARG A 664 94.71 19.80 -38.95
CA ARG A 664 95.75 19.89 -37.91
C ARG A 664 95.36 20.81 -36.76
N ARG A 665 94.80 22.00 -37.05
CA ARG A 665 94.33 22.95 -36.02
C ARG A 665 93.22 22.37 -35.15
N ASN A 666 92.44 21.41 -35.67
CA ASN A 666 91.32 20.79 -34.97
C ASN A 666 91.58 19.31 -34.64
N GLU A 667 92.83 18.86 -34.72
CA GLU A 667 93.18 17.44 -34.53
C GLU A 667 92.82 16.96 -33.13
N ARG A 668 93.02 17.79 -32.11
CA ARG A 668 92.64 17.47 -30.72
C ARG A 668 91.14 17.14 -30.62
N LEU A 669 90.29 17.96 -31.24
CA LEU A 669 88.83 17.77 -31.24
C LEU A 669 88.45 16.49 -31.99
N LEU A 670 89.01 16.25 -33.18
CA LEU A 670 88.72 15.05 -33.97
C LEU A 670 89.19 13.77 -33.26
N LYS A 671 90.35 13.85 -32.59
CA LYS A 671 90.87 12.74 -31.78
C LYS A 671 89.99 12.48 -30.56
N GLU A 672 89.58 13.51 -29.82
CA GLU A 672 88.70 13.38 -28.64
C GLU A 672 87.33 12.79 -29.00
N MET A 673 86.73 13.20 -30.13
CA MET A 673 85.39 12.74 -30.53
C MET A 673 85.40 11.37 -31.24
N PHE A 674 86.49 11.00 -31.91
CA PHE A 674 86.57 9.77 -32.71
C PHE A 674 87.73 8.85 -32.28
N ILE A 675 88.11 8.85 -30.99
CA ILE A 675 89.30 8.16 -30.42
C ILE A 675 89.62 6.78 -31.06
N PRO A 676 88.69 5.81 -31.18
CA PRO A 676 89.01 4.50 -31.76
C PRO A 676 89.10 4.48 -33.30
N LEU A 677 88.58 5.51 -33.97
CA LEU A 677 88.52 5.61 -35.44
C LEU A 677 89.52 6.61 -36.04
N TRP A 678 90.09 7.49 -35.21
CA TRP A 678 90.99 8.54 -35.67
C TRP A 678 92.39 8.01 -36.00
N LYS A 679 92.78 8.11 -37.27
CA LYS A 679 94.11 7.76 -37.81
C LYS A 679 94.82 8.96 -38.44
N GLY A 680 94.49 10.18 -37.99
CA GLY A 680 94.99 11.40 -38.62
C GLY A 680 94.30 11.71 -39.96
N PRO A 681 94.92 12.46 -40.87
CA PRO A 681 94.35 12.81 -42.19
C PRO A 681 93.94 11.61 -43.06
N GLU A 682 94.51 10.42 -42.79
CA GLU A 682 94.22 9.14 -43.46
C GLU A 682 93.00 8.40 -42.88
N SER A 683 92.31 8.99 -41.89
CA SER A 683 91.08 8.41 -41.33
C SER A 683 90.03 8.14 -42.42
N ASP A 684 89.18 7.14 -42.21
CA ASP A 684 88.01 6.97 -43.08
C ASP A 684 86.95 8.03 -42.77
N TRP A 685 87.09 9.20 -43.41
CA TRP A 685 86.16 10.32 -43.26
C TRP A 685 84.73 9.97 -43.63
N THR A 686 84.49 8.94 -44.45
CA THR A 686 83.14 8.47 -44.77
C THR A 686 82.53 7.75 -43.57
N LEU A 687 83.31 6.91 -42.88
CA LEU A 687 82.90 6.25 -41.64
C LEU A 687 82.72 7.26 -40.49
N LEU A 688 83.64 8.22 -40.33
CA LEU A 688 83.51 9.29 -39.33
C LEU A 688 82.24 10.12 -39.55
N THR A 689 81.92 10.43 -40.81
CA THR A 689 80.68 11.13 -41.18
C THR A 689 79.44 10.31 -40.80
N LYS A 690 79.42 9.00 -41.11
CA LYS A 690 78.31 8.11 -40.74
C LYS A 690 78.11 8.00 -39.23
N VAL A 691 79.20 7.96 -38.45
CA VAL A 691 79.15 7.96 -36.98
C VAL A 691 78.57 9.26 -36.45
N PHE A 692 79.06 10.41 -36.95
CA PHE A 692 78.55 11.73 -36.55
C PHE A 692 77.05 11.90 -36.90
N GLU A 693 76.66 11.56 -38.12
CA GLU A 693 75.26 11.65 -38.56
C GLU A 693 74.35 10.73 -37.73
N TRP A 694 74.80 9.52 -37.40
CA TRP A 694 74.03 8.61 -36.56
C TRP A 694 73.84 9.16 -35.13
N ILE A 695 74.91 9.64 -34.47
CA ILE A 695 74.82 10.21 -33.11
C ILE A 695 73.94 11.46 -33.11
N ARG A 696 74.11 12.35 -34.10
CA ARG A 696 73.31 13.56 -34.23
C ARG A 696 71.82 13.24 -34.40
N ASN A 697 71.48 12.33 -35.32
CA ASN A 697 70.10 11.95 -35.56
C ASN A 697 69.48 11.24 -34.36
N ALA A 698 70.24 10.37 -33.66
CA ALA A 698 69.78 9.74 -32.44
C ALA A 698 69.49 10.75 -31.32
N ASN A 699 70.33 11.77 -31.15
CA ASN A 699 70.09 12.85 -30.18
C ASN A 699 68.90 13.74 -30.56
N VAL A 700 68.65 13.96 -31.85
CA VAL A 700 67.43 14.65 -32.32
C VAL A 700 66.19 13.83 -31.98
N ASP A 701 66.20 12.53 -32.30
CA ASP A 701 65.10 11.60 -32.02
C ASP A 701 64.85 11.44 -30.50
N ILE A 702 65.89 11.58 -29.66
CA ILE A 702 65.77 11.62 -28.20
C ILE A 702 65.08 12.91 -27.74
N ASN A 703 65.52 14.08 -28.23
CA ASN A 703 64.94 15.37 -27.86
C ASN A 703 63.49 15.53 -28.32
N SER A 704 63.07 14.84 -29.39
CA SER A 704 61.67 14.78 -29.82
C SER A 704 60.83 13.74 -29.06
N GLY A 705 61.41 12.99 -28.12
CA GLY A 705 60.74 11.94 -27.34
C GLY A 705 60.44 10.66 -28.12
N THR A 706 61.03 10.50 -29.31
CA THR A 706 60.83 9.31 -30.17
C THR A 706 61.79 8.17 -29.85
N LEU A 707 62.96 8.46 -29.28
CA LEU A 707 63.93 7.47 -28.81
C LEU A 707 64.27 7.69 -27.32
N PRO A 708 64.48 6.61 -26.55
CA PRO A 708 65.00 6.73 -25.19
C PRO A 708 66.48 7.12 -25.12
N ASP A 709 66.86 7.90 -24.11
CA ASP A 709 68.24 8.37 -23.86
C ASP A 709 69.28 7.24 -23.76
N TRP A 710 68.88 6.06 -23.29
CA TRP A 710 69.78 4.92 -23.13
C TRP A 710 70.35 4.42 -24.47
N VAL A 711 69.71 4.71 -25.60
CA VAL A 711 70.13 4.23 -26.92
C VAL A 711 71.52 4.77 -27.29
N VAL A 712 71.78 6.04 -27.01
CA VAL A 712 73.09 6.67 -27.29
C VAL A 712 74.13 6.21 -26.27
N LYS A 713 73.75 6.09 -24.99
CA LYS A 713 74.63 5.60 -23.90
C LYS A 713 75.12 4.18 -24.15
N SER A 714 74.24 3.29 -24.57
CA SER A 714 74.55 1.88 -24.81
C SER A 714 75.30 1.64 -26.13
N SER A 715 75.36 2.62 -27.04
CA SER A 715 76.04 2.46 -28.34
C SER A 715 77.56 2.42 -28.28
N ALA A 716 78.16 2.90 -27.18
CA ALA A 716 79.60 2.83 -26.93
C ALA A 716 80.05 1.51 -26.27
N ASN A 717 79.12 0.65 -25.85
CA ASN A 717 79.40 -0.62 -25.17
C ASN A 717 79.72 -1.74 -26.18
N THR A 718 80.44 -2.76 -25.71
CA THR A 718 80.76 -3.97 -26.49
C THR A 718 79.53 -4.88 -26.62
N LEU A 719 78.53 -4.45 -27.40
CA LEU A 719 77.30 -5.20 -27.61
C LEU A 719 77.40 -6.15 -28.81
N ASN A 720 76.95 -7.38 -28.63
CA ASN A 720 76.76 -8.32 -29.73
C ASN A 720 75.55 -7.91 -30.59
N ARG A 721 75.80 -7.12 -31.64
CA ARG A 721 74.74 -6.58 -32.51
C ARG A 721 73.91 -7.67 -33.20
N ALA A 722 74.50 -8.82 -33.52
CA ALA A 722 73.77 -9.94 -34.11
C ALA A 722 72.80 -10.59 -33.12
N GLU A 723 73.18 -10.64 -31.83
CA GLU A 723 72.33 -11.11 -30.76
C GLU A 723 71.23 -10.10 -30.40
N LEU A 724 71.54 -8.80 -30.37
CA LEU A 724 70.54 -7.74 -30.20
C LEU A 724 69.49 -7.76 -31.31
N LYS A 725 69.89 -7.91 -32.58
CA LYS A 725 68.94 -8.06 -33.71
C LYS A 725 68.03 -9.27 -33.53
N ARG A 726 68.58 -10.42 -33.15
CA ARG A 726 67.80 -11.65 -32.92
C ARG A 726 66.86 -11.50 -31.71
N GLY A 727 67.31 -10.91 -30.62
CA GLY A 727 66.50 -10.64 -29.43
C GLY A 727 65.36 -9.68 -29.72
N THR A 728 65.64 -8.60 -30.46
CA THR A 728 64.63 -7.60 -30.87
C THR A 728 63.54 -8.22 -31.73
N ALA A 729 63.92 -8.98 -32.78
CA ALA A 729 62.95 -9.66 -33.64
C ALA A 729 62.08 -10.69 -32.87
N LYS A 730 62.69 -11.40 -31.91
CA LYS A 730 61.97 -12.32 -31.02
C LYS A 730 60.96 -11.61 -30.11
N ALA A 731 61.30 -10.43 -29.58
CA ALA A 731 60.39 -9.64 -28.74
C ALA A 731 59.29 -8.97 -29.58
N GLU A 732 59.59 -8.52 -30.80
CA GLU A 732 58.58 -8.01 -31.76
C GLU A 732 57.55 -9.07 -32.12
N SER A 733 57.99 -10.30 -32.39
CA SER A 733 57.09 -11.43 -32.65
C SER A 733 56.17 -11.70 -31.45
N SER A 734 56.72 -11.72 -30.24
CA SER A 734 55.92 -11.96 -29.03
C SER A 734 54.99 -10.79 -28.68
N LEU A 735 55.36 -9.55 -28.99
CA LEU A 735 54.48 -8.40 -28.87
C LEU A 735 53.30 -8.50 -29.85
N ALA A 736 53.57 -8.90 -31.10
CA ALA A 736 52.53 -9.11 -32.10
C ALA A 736 51.58 -10.25 -31.71
N GLU A 737 52.12 -11.36 -31.20
CA GLU A 737 51.34 -12.49 -30.67
C GLU A 737 50.46 -12.08 -29.49
N TYR A 738 51.00 -11.32 -28.54
CA TYR A 738 50.25 -10.79 -27.40
C TYR A 738 49.13 -9.84 -27.85
N LYS A 739 49.42 -8.86 -28.72
CA LYS A 739 48.40 -7.94 -29.27
C LYS A 739 47.29 -8.69 -29.99
N LYS A 740 47.65 -9.71 -30.78
CA LYS A 740 46.68 -10.56 -31.47
C LYS A 740 45.81 -11.34 -30.48
N ALA A 741 46.41 -11.97 -29.48
CA ALA A 741 45.67 -12.70 -28.45
C ALA A 741 44.71 -11.79 -27.66
N LEU A 742 45.14 -10.57 -27.34
CA LEU A 742 44.31 -9.59 -26.64
C LEU A 742 43.15 -9.08 -27.52
N THR A 743 43.39 -8.87 -28.82
CA THR A 743 42.36 -8.44 -29.78
C THR A 743 41.30 -9.53 -29.95
N GLU A 744 41.72 -10.78 -30.18
CA GLU A 744 40.83 -11.94 -30.29
C GLU A 744 40.01 -12.13 -29.00
N LEU A 745 40.62 -11.90 -27.83
CA LEU A 745 39.93 -11.94 -26.54
C LEU A 745 38.88 -10.82 -26.43
N CYS A 746 39.24 -9.57 -26.74
CA CYS A 746 38.31 -8.43 -26.67
C CYS A 746 37.12 -8.60 -27.61
N GLU A 747 37.35 -9.11 -28.82
CA GLU A 747 36.27 -9.44 -29.77
C GLU A 747 35.35 -10.52 -29.23
N LEU A 748 35.90 -11.57 -28.61
CA LEU A 748 35.12 -12.67 -28.03
C LEU A 748 34.17 -12.21 -26.92
N ILE A 749 34.60 -11.27 -26.08
CA ILE A 749 33.81 -10.72 -24.97
C ILE A 749 33.10 -9.39 -25.32
N GLY A 750 33.23 -8.90 -26.55
CA GLY A 750 32.67 -7.63 -26.99
C GLY A 750 33.14 -6.41 -26.17
N PHE A 751 34.41 -6.41 -25.74
CA PHE A 751 35.01 -5.33 -24.98
C PHE A 751 35.60 -4.29 -25.95
N ASP A 752 35.24 -3.01 -25.77
CA ASP A 752 35.62 -1.92 -26.68
C ASP A 752 36.98 -1.29 -26.36
N GLY A 753 37.73 -1.85 -25.42
CA GLY A 753 39.05 -1.36 -25.03
C GLY A 753 39.01 -0.13 -24.11
N ASP A 754 37.82 0.27 -23.64
CA ASP A 754 37.65 1.36 -22.70
C ASP A 754 37.78 0.87 -21.25
N PHE A 755 39.00 0.98 -20.73
CA PHE A 755 39.35 0.63 -19.35
C PHE A 755 38.94 1.69 -18.32
N THR A 756 38.14 2.71 -18.69
CA THR A 756 37.66 3.72 -17.74
C THR A 756 36.59 3.18 -16.79
N ARG A 757 35.93 2.07 -17.14
CA ARG A 757 34.95 1.36 -16.30
C ARG A 757 35.62 0.32 -15.40
N GLY A 758 36.37 0.74 -14.38
CA GLY A 758 36.86 -0.13 -13.30
C GLY A 758 38.37 -0.40 -13.31
N PHE A 759 39.03 0.23 -12.34
CA PHE A 759 40.42 0.15 -11.84
C PHE A 759 41.62 0.18 -12.80
N ASP A 760 42.51 1.13 -12.45
CA ASP A 760 43.86 1.49 -12.90
C ASP A 760 44.09 1.84 -14.39
N ARG A 761 44.39 3.13 -14.62
CA ARG A 761 44.83 3.67 -15.92
C ARG A 761 46.25 3.26 -16.29
N SER A 762 46.99 2.63 -15.37
CA SER A 762 48.41 2.32 -15.56
C SER A 762 48.70 1.38 -16.73
N ARG A 763 47.69 0.66 -17.27
CA ARG A 763 47.81 -0.29 -18.40
C ARG A 763 49.02 -1.24 -18.27
N SER A 764 49.46 -1.50 -17.05
CA SER A 764 50.70 -2.23 -16.82
C SER A 764 50.51 -3.71 -17.13
N PHE A 765 51.56 -4.39 -17.58
CA PHE A 765 51.55 -5.83 -17.81
C PHE A 765 51.23 -6.62 -16.55
N ARG A 766 51.61 -6.12 -15.38
CA ARG A 766 51.26 -6.73 -14.09
C ARG A 766 49.75 -6.68 -13.84
N THR A 767 49.16 -5.50 -13.90
CA THR A 767 47.71 -5.30 -13.68
C THR A 767 46.89 -6.09 -14.71
N MET A 768 47.36 -6.14 -15.96
CA MET A 768 46.70 -6.93 -17.00
C MET A 768 46.82 -8.43 -16.74
N GLY A 769 47.98 -8.91 -16.28
CA GLY A 769 48.17 -10.31 -15.90
C GLY A 769 47.28 -10.72 -14.73
N GLU A 770 47.21 -9.89 -13.69
CA GLU A 770 46.31 -10.07 -12.54
C GLU A 770 44.85 -10.16 -13.02
N ARG A 771 44.39 -9.23 -13.88
CA ARG A 771 43.02 -9.25 -14.42
C ARG A 771 42.72 -10.48 -15.28
N LEU A 772 43.63 -10.88 -16.17
CA LEU A 772 43.44 -12.08 -16.97
C LEU A 772 43.35 -13.34 -16.10
N THR A 773 44.09 -13.37 -14.99
CA THR A 773 44.04 -14.46 -14.01
C THR A 773 42.71 -14.46 -13.26
N ASP A 774 42.27 -13.30 -12.76
CA ASP A 774 40.94 -13.15 -12.14
C ASP A 774 39.80 -13.57 -13.08
N TRP A 775 39.92 -13.25 -14.38
CA TRP A 775 38.97 -13.68 -15.41
C TRP A 775 38.97 -15.20 -15.64
N ILE A 776 40.13 -15.87 -15.49
CA ILE A 776 40.22 -17.33 -15.55
C ILE A 776 39.54 -17.95 -14.32
N ASP A 777 39.84 -17.43 -13.13
CA ASP A 777 39.34 -17.96 -11.86
C ASP A 777 37.84 -17.72 -11.69
N SER A 778 37.33 -16.62 -12.26
CA SER A 778 35.92 -16.21 -12.17
C SER A 778 35.17 -16.33 -13.50
N VAL A 779 35.59 -17.23 -14.40
CA VAL A 779 35.04 -17.30 -15.77
C VAL A 779 33.51 -17.48 -15.82
N ASP A 780 32.90 -18.07 -14.79
CA ASP A 780 31.45 -18.23 -14.71
C ASP A 780 30.69 -16.90 -14.63
N ALA A 781 31.30 -15.87 -14.05
CA ALA A 781 30.71 -14.54 -13.88
C ALA A 781 30.43 -13.81 -15.21
N ILE A 782 30.97 -14.30 -16.34
CA ILE A 782 30.65 -13.74 -17.67
C ILE A 782 29.19 -13.98 -18.07
N SER A 783 28.58 -15.08 -17.58
CA SER A 783 27.17 -15.37 -17.87
C SER A 783 26.25 -14.38 -17.15
N ASP A 784 26.65 -13.96 -15.95
CA ASP A 784 25.92 -12.98 -15.15
C ASP A 784 25.98 -11.60 -15.83
N ILE A 785 27.16 -11.14 -16.25
CA ILE A 785 27.26 -9.83 -16.93
C ILE A 785 26.52 -9.84 -18.28
N ALA A 786 26.52 -10.96 -19.02
CA ALA A 786 25.75 -11.07 -20.25
C ALA A 786 24.23 -11.01 -19.98
N SER A 787 23.78 -11.72 -18.95
CA SER A 787 22.39 -11.71 -18.48
C SER A 787 21.94 -10.34 -17.96
N TYR A 788 22.84 -9.60 -17.31
CA TYR A 788 22.63 -8.22 -16.90
C TYR A 788 22.46 -7.30 -18.12
N ASN A 789 23.41 -7.35 -19.07
CA ASN A 789 23.36 -6.53 -20.28
C ASN A 789 22.08 -6.73 -21.10
N LEU A 790 21.60 -7.98 -21.21
CA LEU A 790 20.33 -8.29 -21.88
C LEU A 790 19.14 -7.61 -21.18
N ARG A 791 19.11 -7.63 -19.85
CA ARG A 791 18.08 -6.94 -19.06
C ARG A 791 18.18 -5.43 -19.19
N CYS A 792 19.40 -4.87 -19.18
CA CYS A 792 19.62 -3.46 -19.43
C CYS A 792 19.06 -3.05 -20.79
N GLU A 793 19.28 -3.84 -21.86
CA GLU A 793 18.71 -3.56 -23.18
C GLU A 793 17.17 -3.54 -23.16
N THR A 794 16.54 -4.49 -22.47
CA THR A 794 15.09 -4.51 -22.26
C THR A 794 14.61 -3.27 -21.50
N PHE A 795 15.33 -2.85 -20.46
CA PHE A 795 15.03 -1.64 -19.71
C PHE A 795 15.11 -0.38 -20.59
N ARG A 796 16.14 -0.25 -21.43
CA ARG A 796 16.27 0.90 -22.36
C ARG A 796 15.07 0.96 -23.31
N ARG A 797 14.65 -0.19 -23.86
CA ARG A 797 13.50 -0.29 -24.76
C ARG A 797 12.18 0.12 -24.09
N GLU A 798 12.05 -0.11 -22.79
CA GLU A 798 10.85 0.26 -22.00
C GLU A 798 10.94 1.65 -21.35
N GLY A 799 12.02 2.40 -21.59
CA GLY A 799 12.23 3.76 -21.07
C GLY A 799 12.76 3.85 -19.64
N LEU A 800 13.42 2.81 -19.14
CA LEU A 800 13.90 2.67 -17.76
C LEU A 800 15.41 2.93 -17.60
N GLU A 801 16.01 3.82 -18.41
CA GLU A 801 17.46 4.07 -18.42
C GLU A 801 18.01 4.54 -17.05
N ALA A 802 17.22 5.36 -16.34
CA ALA A 802 17.60 5.85 -15.01
C ALA A 802 17.84 4.71 -14.02
N LEU A 803 17.04 3.63 -14.10
CA LEU A 803 17.22 2.45 -13.26
C LEU A 803 18.47 1.66 -13.66
N VAL A 804 18.81 1.56 -14.94
CA VAL A 804 20.04 0.89 -15.39
C VAL A 804 21.28 1.56 -14.81
N THR A 805 21.32 2.89 -14.87
CA THR A 805 22.42 3.68 -14.29
C THR A 805 22.54 3.46 -12.78
N LEU A 806 21.40 3.31 -12.11
CA LEU A 806 21.35 3.06 -10.68
C LEU A 806 21.87 1.66 -10.32
N THR A 807 21.50 0.64 -11.10
CA THR A 807 21.88 -0.75 -10.84
C THR A 807 23.38 -1.00 -11.03
N ASP A 808 24.08 -0.14 -11.78
CA ASP A 808 25.53 -0.30 -12.01
C ASP A 808 26.37 -0.27 -10.72
N SER A 809 25.98 0.55 -9.72
CA SER A 809 26.78 0.78 -8.52
C SER A 809 26.03 0.80 -7.20
N TRP A 810 24.69 0.86 -7.19
CA TRP A 810 23.93 0.96 -5.95
C TRP A 810 23.83 -0.38 -5.22
N GLU A 811 24.46 -0.48 -4.04
CA GLU A 811 24.55 -1.75 -3.30
C GLU A 811 23.19 -2.32 -2.89
N ARG A 812 22.22 -1.44 -2.64
CA ARG A 812 20.87 -1.81 -2.18
C ARG A 812 19.89 -2.06 -3.32
N ALA A 813 20.33 -2.02 -4.57
CA ALA A 813 19.48 -2.28 -5.74
C ALA A 813 18.84 -3.68 -5.70
N GLY A 814 19.52 -4.70 -5.17
CA GLY A 814 18.96 -6.05 -5.02
C GLY A 814 17.82 -6.18 -4.02
N ASP A 815 17.55 -5.16 -3.20
CA ASP A 815 16.52 -5.20 -2.16
C ASP A 815 15.44 -4.12 -2.32
N PHE A 816 15.73 -3.02 -3.04
CA PHE A 816 14.88 -1.84 -3.06
C PHE A 816 14.68 -1.22 -4.45
N LEU A 817 15.10 -1.87 -5.54
CA LEU A 817 14.91 -1.34 -6.90
C LEU A 817 13.42 -1.20 -7.26
N LYS A 818 12.60 -2.21 -6.91
CA LYS A 818 11.15 -2.19 -7.13
C LYS A 818 10.47 -1.11 -6.32
N VAL A 819 10.86 -0.97 -5.05
CA VAL A 819 10.34 0.08 -4.16
C VAL A 819 10.68 1.47 -4.70
N THR A 820 11.89 1.66 -5.23
CA THR A 820 12.34 2.92 -5.83
C THR A 820 11.52 3.27 -7.08
N PHE A 821 11.30 2.28 -7.95
CA PHE A 821 10.45 2.42 -9.13
C PHE A 821 9.01 2.78 -8.77
N ASP A 822 8.40 2.05 -7.84
CA ASP A 822 7.01 2.27 -7.42
C ASP A 822 6.83 3.65 -6.80
N ARG A 823 7.75 4.01 -5.89
CA ARG A 823 7.75 5.31 -5.23
C ARG A 823 7.73 6.43 -6.26
N HIS A 824 8.63 6.41 -7.23
CA HIS A 824 8.71 7.45 -8.25
C HIS A 824 7.43 7.52 -9.09
N TRP A 825 6.89 6.37 -9.53
CA TRP A 825 5.65 6.36 -10.30
C TRP A 825 4.46 6.94 -9.52
N PHE A 826 4.29 6.55 -8.25
CA PHE A 826 3.24 7.09 -7.41
C PHE A 826 3.45 8.58 -7.08
N GLU A 827 4.69 9.05 -6.89
CA GLU A 827 4.98 10.49 -6.73
C GLU A 827 4.53 11.28 -7.98
N CYS A 828 4.84 10.79 -9.18
CA CYS A 828 4.39 11.41 -10.43
C CYS A 828 2.86 11.36 -10.61
N LEU A 829 2.18 10.29 -10.16
CA LEU A 829 0.72 10.22 -10.15
C LEU A 829 0.09 11.24 -9.20
N VAL A 830 0.67 11.47 -8.01
CA VAL A 830 0.21 12.53 -7.10
C VAL A 830 0.30 13.89 -7.78
N GLU A 831 1.45 14.21 -8.39
CA GLU A 831 1.64 15.48 -9.09
C GLU A 831 0.60 15.68 -10.20
N ARG A 832 0.33 14.64 -10.98
CA ARG A 832 -0.72 14.64 -12.00
C ARG A 832 -2.12 14.84 -11.39
N ALA A 833 -2.44 14.14 -10.31
CA ALA A 833 -3.75 14.26 -9.65
C ALA A 833 -4.02 15.70 -9.18
N PHE A 834 -3.02 16.38 -8.61
CA PHE A 834 -3.13 17.79 -8.22
C PHE A 834 -3.27 18.73 -9.43
N ALA A 835 -2.61 18.42 -10.55
CA ALA A 835 -2.70 19.22 -11.76
C ALA A 835 -4.08 19.11 -12.45
N GLU A 836 -4.66 17.91 -12.50
CA GLU A 836 -5.94 17.64 -13.16
C GLU A 836 -7.15 18.10 -12.33
N ARG A 837 -7.06 18.07 -11.01
CA ARG A 837 -8.22 18.22 -10.12
C ARG A 837 -8.25 19.59 -9.46
N ARG A 838 -8.77 20.57 -10.21
CA ARG A 838 -8.89 21.98 -9.83
C ARG A 838 -9.68 22.26 -8.54
N HIS A 839 -10.46 21.30 -8.06
CA HIS A 839 -11.30 21.44 -6.86
C HIS A 839 -10.59 21.11 -5.55
N TRP A 840 -9.37 20.56 -5.61
CA TRP A 840 -8.54 20.43 -4.42
C TRP A 840 -7.96 21.79 -4.02
N PRO A 841 -7.84 22.10 -2.72
CA PRO A 841 -7.18 23.31 -2.27
C PRO A 841 -5.82 23.38 -2.95
N VAL A 842 -5.59 24.45 -3.73
CA VAL A 842 -4.35 24.64 -4.49
C VAL A 842 -3.18 24.64 -3.50
N SER A 843 -2.57 23.48 -3.38
CA SER A 843 -1.34 23.27 -2.67
C SER A 843 -0.28 23.29 -3.76
N THR A 844 0.38 24.43 -3.93
CA THR A 844 1.66 24.55 -4.66
C THR A 844 2.54 23.32 -4.39
N ALA A 845 3.41 22.90 -5.31
CA ALA A 845 4.32 21.75 -5.10
C ALA A 845 5.04 21.75 -3.72
N GLN A 846 5.28 22.92 -3.12
CA GLN A 846 5.75 23.09 -1.73
C GLN A 846 4.79 22.58 -0.66
N ALA A 847 3.48 22.74 -0.82
CA ALA A 847 2.45 22.24 0.08
C ALA A 847 2.22 20.73 -0.10
N THR A 848 2.48 20.14 -1.27
CA THR A 848 2.47 18.68 -1.46
C THR A 848 3.69 18.04 -0.80
N GLN A 849 4.89 18.62 -0.95
CA GLN A 849 6.09 18.18 -0.22
C GLN A 849 5.98 18.44 1.28
N LYS A 850 5.40 19.56 1.69
CA LYS A 850 5.12 19.87 3.09
C LYS A 850 4.06 18.93 3.66
N TRP A 851 3.00 18.60 2.92
CA TRP A 851 1.99 17.63 3.35
C TRP A 851 2.55 16.21 3.40
N LEU A 852 3.42 15.79 2.46
CA LEU A 852 4.11 14.51 2.54
C LEU A 852 5.07 14.43 3.75
N ARG A 853 5.83 15.50 4.04
CA ARG A 853 6.66 15.62 5.27
C ARG A 853 5.81 15.68 6.54
N ASP A 854 4.76 16.49 6.54
CA ASP A 854 3.90 16.73 7.69
C ASP A 854 3.02 15.51 7.97
N SER A 855 2.62 14.73 6.94
CA SER A 855 1.88 13.47 7.10
C SER A 855 2.75 12.34 7.63
N ALA A 856 4.03 12.29 7.24
CA ALA A 856 5.01 11.42 7.88
C ALA A 856 5.15 11.76 9.38
N ASN A 857 5.13 13.05 9.73
CA ASN A 857 5.14 13.52 11.12
C ASN A 857 3.79 13.33 11.85
N TRP A 858 2.65 13.47 11.18
CA TRP A 858 1.30 13.31 11.75
C TRP A 858 1.00 11.85 12.09
N ILE A 859 1.50 10.90 11.30
CA ILE A 859 1.38 9.47 11.58
C ILE A 859 2.37 9.04 12.67
N HIS A 860 3.54 9.68 12.77
CA HIS A 860 4.43 9.51 13.92
C HIS A 860 3.79 10.02 15.23
N PHE A 861 3.02 11.10 15.15
CA PHE A 861 2.18 11.59 16.24
C PHE A 861 1.03 10.59 16.51
N SER A 862 0.32 10.12 15.48
CA SER A 862 -0.81 9.21 15.65
C SER A 862 -0.40 7.82 16.17
N SER A 863 0.77 7.28 15.81
CA SER A 863 1.27 6.03 16.40
C SER A 863 1.61 6.15 17.89
N ASN A 864 1.95 7.36 18.37
CA ASN A 864 2.21 7.64 19.79
C ASN A 864 0.98 8.18 20.54
N THR A 865 -0.02 8.74 19.85
CA THR A 865 -1.19 9.40 20.48
C THR A 865 -2.50 8.62 20.31
N ILE A 866 -2.62 7.71 19.33
CA ILE A 866 -3.79 6.79 19.19
C ILE A 866 -3.86 5.82 20.39
N GLY A 867 -2.76 5.64 21.12
CA GLY A 867 -2.75 4.92 22.40
C GLY A 867 -3.21 5.73 23.62
N ARG A 868 -3.40 7.06 23.54
CA ARG A 868 -3.64 7.87 24.76
C ARG A 868 -4.81 8.86 24.74
N ASP A 869 -5.21 9.50 23.63
CA ASP A 869 -6.13 10.67 23.73
C ASP A 869 -7.37 10.67 22.81
N TRP A 870 -7.95 9.50 22.49
CA TRP A 870 -9.34 9.43 22.00
C TRP A 870 -10.28 8.95 23.10
N ARG A 871 -10.64 9.85 24.03
CA ARG A 871 -11.86 9.75 24.84
C ARG A 871 -12.77 10.93 24.50
N TRP A 872 -13.72 10.71 23.59
CA TRP A 872 -14.96 11.48 23.58
C TRP A 872 -16.12 10.58 24.02
N HIS A 873 -17.01 11.20 24.79
CA HIS A 873 -18.12 10.63 25.52
C HIS A 873 -19.14 9.89 24.64
N THR A 874 -18.89 8.62 24.34
CA THR A 874 -19.92 7.58 24.17
C THR A 874 -19.27 6.24 24.50
N GLY A 875 -19.68 5.62 25.60
CA GLY A 875 -19.05 4.40 26.11
C GLY A 875 -19.35 3.18 25.23
N ILE A 876 -18.53 2.90 24.22
CA ILE A 876 -18.41 1.59 23.56
C ILE A 876 -16.94 1.43 23.11
N GLY A 877 -16.23 0.44 23.64
CA GLY A 877 -14.82 0.17 23.32
C GLY A 877 -14.66 -0.87 22.21
N PHE A 878 -13.80 -0.60 21.23
CA PHE A 878 -13.31 -1.59 20.26
C PHE A 878 -11.81 -1.82 20.48
N ARG A 879 -11.40 -3.10 20.57
CA ARG A 879 -10.00 -3.53 20.49
C ARG A 879 -9.65 -3.87 19.04
N PRO A 880 -8.47 -3.47 18.52
CA PRO A 880 -8.02 -3.95 17.22
C PRO A 880 -7.41 -5.35 17.34
N ALA A 881 -7.88 -6.30 16.53
CA ALA A 881 -7.25 -7.59 16.33
C ALA A 881 -6.15 -7.46 15.26
N ALA A 882 -5.00 -8.07 15.54
CA ALA A 882 -3.79 -7.98 14.73
C ALA A 882 -3.85 -8.83 13.44
N ALA A 883 -3.24 -8.27 12.40
CA ALA A 883 -2.54 -8.89 11.27
C ALA A 883 -2.98 -10.30 10.78
N GLY A 884 -3.45 -10.34 9.53
CA GLY A 884 -3.23 -11.48 8.64
C GLY A 884 -4.45 -11.90 7.81
N GLY A 885 -4.38 -11.70 6.49
CA GLY A 885 -5.09 -12.55 5.53
C GLY A 885 -6.30 -11.94 4.82
N SER A 886 -6.12 -11.61 3.54
CA SER A 886 -7.07 -11.71 2.42
C SER A 886 -8.56 -11.44 2.68
N LEU A 887 -9.04 -10.25 2.32
CA LEU A 887 -10.46 -9.98 2.09
C LEU A 887 -10.87 -10.52 0.71
N ALA A 888 -11.25 -11.80 0.67
CA ALA A 888 -12.11 -12.34 -0.37
C ALA A 888 -13.55 -12.29 0.14
N PHE A 889 -14.42 -11.56 -0.56
CA PHE A 889 -15.86 -11.63 -0.35
C PHE A 889 -16.36 -13.00 -0.83
N CYS A 890 -16.79 -13.85 0.10
CA CYS A 890 -17.55 -15.06 -0.20
C CYS A 890 -18.95 -14.94 0.39
N THR A 891 -19.91 -14.64 -0.48
CA THR A 891 -21.34 -14.96 -0.33
C THR A 891 -21.51 -16.48 -0.33
N GLY A 892 -22.07 -17.06 0.73
CA GLY A 892 -22.30 -18.49 0.81
C GLY A 892 -23.18 -18.92 1.98
N SER A 893 -24.42 -19.29 1.67
CA SER A 893 -25.40 -19.83 2.60
C SER A 893 -24.90 -21.09 3.31
N LEU A 894 -25.20 -21.26 4.60
CA LEU A 894 -25.28 -22.58 5.22
C LEU A 894 -26.39 -22.59 6.28
N ARG A 895 -27.50 -23.21 5.90
CA ARG A 895 -28.61 -23.61 6.76
C ARG A 895 -28.27 -24.90 7.50
N ARG A 896 -28.80 -24.99 8.74
CA ARG A 896 -29.22 -26.18 9.50
C ARG A 896 -28.18 -27.01 10.28
N ASN A 897 -28.29 -26.91 11.62
CA ASN A 897 -29.02 -27.84 12.51
C ASN A 897 -28.22 -28.43 13.68
N VAL A 898 -28.80 -28.19 14.88
CA VAL A 898 -28.94 -29.10 16.04
C VAL A 898 -27.69 -29.40 16.86
N GLY A 899 -27.77 -29.16 18.18
CA GLY A 899 -26.96 -29.88 19.16
C GLY A 899 -26.69 -29.14 20.46
N ILE A 900 -27.64 -29.20 21.38
CA ILE A 900 -27.45 -28.95 22.82
C ILE A 900 -26.34 -29.88 23.35
N SER A 901 -25.36 -29.37 24.11
CA SER A 901 -24.99 -29.86 25.46
C SER A 901 -23.60 -29.43 25.96
N GLN A 902 -23.61 -28.93 27.20
CA GLN A 902 -22.69 -29.22 28.32
C GLN A 902 -21.24 -28.67 28.40
N PHE A 903 -21.09 -27.80 29.42
CA PHE A 903 -20.12 -27.80 30.53
C PHE A 903 -18.60 -27.63 30.31
N ALA A 904 -18.09 -26.65 31.08
CA ALA A 904 -16.85 -26.63 31.86
C ALA A 904 -15.50 -26.62 31.12
N SER A 905 -14.92 -25.42 30.99
CA SER A 905 -13.71 -24.97 31.72
C SER A 905 -13.47 -23.49 31.46
#